data_AF-D9SS53-F1
#
_entry.id   AF-D9SS53-F1
#
_cell.length_a   1.000
_cell.length_b   1.000
_cell.length_c   1.000
_cell.angle_alpha   90.00
_cell.angle_beta   90.00
_cell.angle_gamma   90.00
#
_symmetry.space_group_name_H-M   'P 1'
#
loop_
_entity.id
_entity.type
_entity.pdbx_description
1 polymer ?
#
loop_
_entity_poly.entity_id
_entity_poly.type
_entity_poly.pdbx_seq_one_letter_code
_entity_poly.pdbx_strand_id
1 'polypeptide(L)'
;MKRTKKMVKAILTCAMVVTMVFPNVQKVFAENSAFILNEGEVLPRSVDNSELPFFPVISDQGALGSCSTFSQTYYQATYMNGMAKGLDVKNSTDGSNILSTKWTYNFANGGQNRGAYGMDCFMEQGVPTNKEFPYDGSGAEQSYREWSVNENTWKNAFSNKVDKFGILSINDGTDTPVKSVNDSTLTKVKEALSKGYVLTTDIDIFDLKYLPVKDNNTTTNDDKYIGQAAVGISEDTADKPRHAITVVGYNDDIWVDINGDNVRDVQEMGAFKIANSWGKAWGTDFDPLDGESTKSGFVWVSYDAINTVSLLPNVPTSEYKRKSVFGSFTWMTMKSTNTPYLIAAIDIMHQERNQLQYEIGYSDINETEPTVTYKPKTVNADNGSCTFNGLSGTEVAGKILIDYSNLIRLSNFTNGEKKWYVKITDTKVDGLSGKNISFKLIDPVTKSETFAVQGATVDGNSITLSMNYQLSPINNPATKWAYKKGINNEDYNFSSNTVSYGNKIYTYDMVNHDLVQYDTDTSSWSVYDQTWPELSSISKMVCINGKIYVFKTNSIYTVDTINSLDVYDIQSKTWETKQAMPQYRLGAAVSACNGKIYVTGGKVCTFIENTSRRRVSLTNEILEYDPISNTWITKTSNLMYRQNASTAVGDGKIYHITGNNGSGDIYTVEEYDPMNNTTTIVKDIPKEVPIGMTTKMAANNEKICLMYSNFTIYNSTFNPVIYEYNMKDNSWTKQYEEQTIETIKDIKECNGKIYAFAEKSNNILQYDPAVQVTSNNVEKVGLPYFSLLSGKYDTEQTIKIKCSTSGATIRYTTDGSTPTINSNEYKEPITISADTKIRTIAVKPGMENSYVNFVDYKIGEILQAPVFTLSDGSYREGKKLTMTSLEPYTSIKYTTYGSIPTVTSDDYKGPIYIIGNVIVKAIAIRNDGEVSSVASNFYKVKSVIGDLNADGKVTAMDLLAISTYINDPSYNFLIEDYLWGGDVNGDGLINTEDKTLVLNYIKGIITSFPKEQQLGLV
;
A
#
# COMPACT_ATOMS: atom_id res chain seq x y z
N MET A 1 38.72 -35.25 -7.04
CA MET A 1 38.02 -35.91 -5.90
C MET A 1 38.11 -35.18 -4.55
N LYS A 2 39.27 -34.67 -4.09
CA LYS A 2 39.31 -33.82 -2.86
C LYS A 2 38.82 -32.37 -3.05
N ARG A 3 38.79 -31.84 -4.28
CA ARG A 3 38.16 -30.53 -4.59
C ARG A 3 36.63 -30.61 -4.70
N THR A 4 36.07 -31.75 -5.10
CA THR A 4 34.62 -31.97 -5.22
C THR A 4 33.92 -32.15 -3.86
N LYS A 5 34.63 -32.69 -2.84
CA LYS A 5 34.10 -32.75 -1.46
C LYS A 5 34.12 -31.40 -0.72
N LYS A 6 34.95 -30.42 -1.14
CA LYS A 6 34.90 -29.04 -0.62
C LYS A 6 33.77 -28.23 -1.28
N MET A 7 33.44 -28.51 -2.54
CA MET A 7 32.31 -27.88 -3.24
C MET A 7 30.96 -28.40 -2.74
N VAL A 8 30.84 -29.71 -2.44
CA VAL A 8 29.61 -30.28 -1.87
C VAL A 8 29.41 -29.88 -0.40
N LYS A 9 30.47 -29.63 0.37
CA LYS A 9 30.34 -29.06 1.73
C LYS A 9 30.11 -27.54 1.72
N ALA A 10 30.57 -26.80 0.70
CA ALA A 10 30.20 -25.39 0.52
C ALA A 10 28.76 -25.22 0.01
N ILE A 11 28.26 -26.13 -0.82
CA ILE A 11 26.86 -26.12 -1.29
C ILE A 11 25.88 -26.59 -0.21
N LEU A 12 26.27 -27.52 0.68
CA LEU A 12 25.43 -27.93 1.82
C LEU A 12 25.57 -27.06 3.08
N THR A 13 26.53 -26.14 3.16
CA THR A 13 26.63 -25.18 4.29
C THR A 13 26.14 -23.77 3.91
N CYS A 14 26.07 -23.41 2.61
CA CYS A 14 25.37 -22.20 2.17
C CYS A 14 23.83 -22.33 2.14
N ALA A 15 23.28 -23.56 2.23
CA ALA A 15 21.84 -23.80 2.24
C ALA A 15 21.19 -23.77 3.65
N MET A 16 21.98 -23.64 4.73
CA MET A 16 21.46 -23.72 6.11
C MET A 16 21.76 -22.50 7.01
N VAL A 17 22.36 -21.42 6.49
CA VAL A 17 22.64 -20.20 7.29
C VAL A 17 22.06 -18.92 6.63
N VAL A 18 21.40 -19.02 5.48
CA VAL A 18 20.77 -17.87 4.78
C VAL A 18 19.24 -17.83 5.02
N THR A 19 18.72 -18.64 5.94
CA THR A 19 17.28 -18.76 6.26
C THR A 19 16.85 -18.09 7.57
N MET A 20 17.65 -17.14 8.06
CA MET A 20 17.20 -16.22 9.12
C MET A 20 17.39 -14.79 8.61
N VAL A 21 16.26 -14.06 8.55
CA VAL A 21 16.11 -12.65 8.17
C VAL A 21 16.00 -12.41 6.64
N PHE A 22 14.74 -12.44 6.16
CA PHE A 22 14.16 -11.90 4.91
C PHE A 22 14.92 -12.06 3.57
N PRO A 23 14.43 -12.95 2.67
CA PRO A 23 13.92 -12.44 1.39
C PRO A 23 12.82 -13.32 0.78
N ASN A 24 11.57 -12.82 0.72
CA ASN A 24 10.49 -13.37 -0.14
C ASN A 24 9.41 -12.31 -0.40
N VAL A 25 9.82 -11.11 -0.82
CA VAL A 25 8.92 -10.12 -1.42
C VAL A 25 9.01 -10.26 -2.94
N GLN A 26 8.32 -11.24 -3.52
CA GLN A 26 7.83 -11.16 -4.89
C GLN A 26 6.58 -12.02 -5.05
N LYS A 27 5.50 -11.37 -5.54
CA LYS A 27 4.17 -11.87 -5.91
C LYS A 27 3.23 -12.24 -4.75
N VAL A 28 2.22 -11.40 -4.49
CA VAL A 28 0.76 -11.69 -4.65
C VAL A 28 -0.05 -10.49 -4.11
N PHE A 29 -1.01 -10.02 -4.92
CA PHE A 29 -1.65 -8.70 -4.88
C PHE A 29 -3.07 -8.72 -4.29
N ALA A 30 -3.40 -7.68 -3.52
CA ALA A 30 -4.78 -7.28 -3.24
C ALA A 30 -4.99 -5.82 -3.70
N GLU A 31 -5.93 -5.66 -4.63
CA GLU A 31 -6.56 -4.43 -5.13
C GLU A 31 -5.68 -3.46 -5.94
N ASN A 32 -5.39 -3.88 -7.18
CA ASN A 32 -4.89 -3.02 -8.25
C ASN A 32 -6.01 -2.32 -9.06
N SER A 33 -7.29 -2.56 -8.76
CA SER A 33 -8.43 -2.13 -9.58
C SER A 33 -9.22 -0.90 -9.07
N ALA A 34 -8.98 -0.42 -7.84
CA ALA A 34 -9.68 0.77 -7.30
C ALA A 34 -9.19 2.10 -7.92
N PHE A 35 -8.04 2.06 -8.58
CA PHE A 35 -7.37 3.20 -9.18
C PHE A 35 -7.12 2.85 -10.66
N ILE A 36 -8.16 3.01 -11.48
CA ILE A 36 -8.08 2.94 -12.93
C ILE A 36 -8.64 4.25 -13.47
N LEU A 37 -7.81 4.95 -14.24
CA LEU A 37 -8.22 6.10 -15.04
C LEU A 37 -9.10 5.66 -16.21
N ASN A 38 -10.19 6.39 -16.46
CA ASN A 38 -10.93 6.22 -17.70
C ASN A 38 -10.09 6.69 -18.89
N GLU A 39 -10.32 6.11 -20.07
CA GLU A 39 -9.61 6.47 -21.29
C GLU A 39 -9.75 7.98 -21.58
N GLY A 40 -8.65 8.72 -21.54
CA GLY A 40 -8.60 10.18 -21.76
C GLY A 40 -8.48 11.08 -20.50
N GLU A 41 -8.48 10.52 -19.29
CA GLU A 41 -8.28 11.29 -18.05
C GLU A 41 -6.80 11.59 -17.79
N VAL A 42 -6.49 12.85 -17.41
CA VAL A 42 -5.13 13.33 -17.08
C VAL A 42 -5.05 13.68 -15.60
N LEU A 43 -4.04 13.14 -14.91
CA LEU A 43 -3.79 13.41 -13.49
C LEU A 43 -3.30 14.87 -13.27
N PRO A 44 -3.61 15.49 -12.11
CA PRO A 44 -3.03 16.78 -11.77
C PRO A 44 -1.50 16.68 -11.68
N ARG A 45 -0.79 17.76 -12.01
CA ARG A 45 0.69 17.81 -11.92
C ARG A 45 1.19 17.87 -10.48
N SER A 46 0.38 18.34 -9.54
CA SER A 46 0.72 18.36 -8.12
C SER A 46 -0.50 18.11 -7.24
N VAL A 47 -0.27 17.40 -6.14
CA VAL A 47 -1.23 17.08 -5.08
C VAL A 47 -0.50 17.19 -3.74
N ASP A 48 -1.13 17.83 -2.76
CA ASP A 48 -0.60 17.94 -1.39
C ASP A 48 -1.71 17.71 -0.37
N ASN A 49 -1.93 16.45 0.01
CA ASN A 49 -2.96 16.09 0.97
C ASN A 49 -2.60 16.48 2.41
N SER A 50 -1.35 16.87 2.67
CA SER A 50 -0.95 17.39 3.99
C SER A 50 -1.52 18.77 4.27
N GLU A 51 -1.90 19.53 3.24
CA GLU A 51 -2.57 20.82 3.39
C GLU A 51 -4.04 20.68 3.78
N LEU A 52 -4.63 19.50 3.56
CA LEU A 52 -6.00 19.24 3.93
C LEU A 52 -6.19 19.21 5.45
N PRO A 53 -7.37 19.63 5.94
CA PRO A 53 -7.72 19.69 7.37
C PRO A 53 -7.78 18.31 8.05
N PHE A 54 -7.70 17.23 7.28
CA PHE A 54 -7.64 15.86 7.81
C PHE A 54 -6.24 15.44 8.24
N PHE A 55 -5.20 16.09 7.73
CA PHE A 55 -3.85 15.66 8.04
C PHE A 55 -3.45 16.20 9.42
N PRO A 56 -3.09 15.32 10.36
CA PRO A 56 -2.68 15.77 11.68
C PRO A 56 -1.39 16.56 11.59
N VAL A 57 -1.18 17.44 12.57
CA VAL A 57 0.09 18.15 12.71
C VAL A 57 1.25 17.16 12.84
N ILE A 58 2.41 17.48 12.27
CA ILE A 58 3.61 16.66 12.42
C ILE A 58 3.92 16.47 13.91
N SER A 59 4.12 15.22 14.31
CA SER A 59 4.41 14.83 15.70
C SER A 59 5.51 13.78 15.77
N ASP A 60 6.10 13.68 16.96
CA ASP A 60 7.17 12.75 17.28
C ASP A 60 6.59 11.48 17.92
N GLN A 61 7.07 10.32 17.48
CA GLN A 61 6.74 9.02 18.06
C GLN A 61 7.26 8.83 19.49
N GLY A 62 8.25 9.63 19.91
CA GLY A 62 8.89 9.57 21.21
C GLY A 62 9.39 8.17 21.54
N ALA A 63 9.23 7.80 22.81
CA ALA A 63 9.65 6.50 23.32
C ALA A 63 8.80 5.30 22.85
N LEU A 64 7.76 5.51 22.03
CA LEU A 64 6.98 4.42 21.44
C LEU A 64 7.87 3.53 20.56
N GLY A 65 8.87 4.11 19.88
CA GLY A 65 9.87 3.37 19.11
C GLY A 65 9.38 2.69 17.82
N SER A 66 8.06 2.58 17.58
CA SER A 66 7.52 1.97 16.34
C SER A 66 7.09 3.01 15.31
N CYS A 67 7.94 3.20 14.30
CA CYS A 67 7.64 4.06 13.16
C CYS A 67 6.46 3.53 12.33
N SER A 68 6.33 2.20 12.22
CA SER A 68 5.26 1.53 11.49
C SER A 68 3.87 1.84 12.05
N THR A 69 3.67 1.65 13.36
CA THR A 69 2.37 1.91 14.00
C THR A 69 2.11 3.41 14.11
N PHE A 70 3.15 4.23 14.25
CA PHE A 70 2.98 5.67 14.25
C PHE A 70 2.54 6.17 12.87
N SER A 71 3.27 5.84 11.80
CA SER A 71 2.94 6.26 10.43
C SER A 71 1.56 5.75 10.00
N GLN A 72 1.21 4.50 10.31
CA GLN A 72 -0.12 3.98 9.99
C GLN A 72 -1.23 4.59 10.82
N THR A 73 -1.10 4.69 12.15
CA THR A 73 -2.21 5.13 13.00
C THR A 73 -2.31 6.64 13.06
N TYR A 74 -1.19 7.30 13.36
CA TYR A 74 -1.15 8.73 13.58
C TYR A 74 -1.34 9.50 12.28
N TYR A 75 -0.63 9.14 11.20
CA TYR A 75 -0.79 9.85 9.92
C TYR A 75 -1.90 9.24 9.08
N GLN A 76 -1.76 7.99 8.63
CA GLN A 76 -2.66 7.42 7.63
C GLN A 76 -4.09 7.21 8.14
N ALA A 77 -4.31 6.40 9.18
CA ALA A 77 -5.64 6.03 9.66
C ALA A 77 -6.38 7.24 10.25
N THR A 78 -5.68 8.12 10.97
CA THR A 78 -6.26 9.38 11.46
C THR A 78 -6.72 10.26 10.30
N TYR A 79 -5.87 10.47 9.28
CA TYR A 79 -6.24 11.23 8.08
C TYR A 79 -7.43 10.59 7.35
N MET A 80 -7.38 9.29 7.10
CA MET A 80 -8.44 8.58 6.36
C MET A 80 -9.74 8.54 7.17
N ASN A 81 -9.68 8.51 8.50
CA ASN A 81 -10.85 8.60 9.39
C ASN A 81 -11.44 10.00 9.40
N GLY A 82 -10.58 11.03 9.46
CA GLY A 82 -10.97 12.42 9.31
C GLY A 82 -11.67 12.66 7.98
N MET A 83 -11.12 12.14 6.88
CA MET A 83 -11.71 12.22 5.55
C MET A 83 -13.05 11.47 5.46
N ALA A 84 -13.15 10.26 6.00
CA ALA A 84 -14.38 9.47 5.97
C ALA A 84 -15.53 10.10 6.77
N LYS A 85 -15.21 10.86 7.82
CA LYS A 85 -16.17 11.45 8.77
C LYS A 85 -16.32 12.97 8.67
N GLY A 86 -15.53 13.64 7.82
CA GLY A 86 -15.53 15.08 7.66
C GLY A 86 -15.01 15.84 8.89
N LEU A 87 -14.02 15.28 9.60
CA LEU A 87 -13.45 15.86 10.83
C LEU A 87 -12.31 16.82 10.51
N ASP A 88 -12.22 17.92 11.25
CA ASP A 88 -11.01 18.76 11.27
C ASP A 88 -10.01 18.17 12.26
N VAL A 89 -9.02 17.46 11.74
CA VAL A 89 -7.94 16.82 12.49
C VAL A 89 -6.79 17.81 12.71
N LYS A 90 -6.47 18.62 11.68
CA LYS A 90 -5.35 19.55 11.68
C LYS A 90 -5.44 20.56 12.83
N ASN A 91 -6.66 21.05 13.10
CA ASN A 91 -6.92 22.00 14.18
C ASN A 91 -7.42 21.33 15.48
N SER A 92 -7.42 19.99 15.56
CA SER A 92 -7.84 19.26 16.77
C SER A 92 -6.77 19.35 17.85
N THR A 93 -7.03 20.11 18.92
CA THR A 93 -6.08 20.36 20.01
C THR A 93 -6.21 19.41 21.20
N ASP A 94 -7.34 18.71 21.35
CA ASP A 94 -7.62 17.85 22.52
C ASP A 94 -7.46 16.33 22.24
N GLY A 95 -7.01 15.98 21.02
CA GLY A 95 -6.83 14.59 20.59
C GLY A 95 -8.12 13.82 20.29
N SER A 96 -9.29 14.47 20.25
CA SER A 96 -10.57 13.83 19.96
C SER A 96 -10.71 13.33 18.52
N ASN A 97 -10.01 13.95 17.57
CA ASN A 97 -10.02 13.53 16.17
C ASN A 97 -8.74 12.78 15.74
N ILE A 98 -7.83 12.51 16.67
CA ILE A 98 -6.57 11.80 16.43
C ILE A 98 -6.70 10.37 16.96
N LEU A 99 -6.29 9.35 16.19
CA LEU A 99 -6.36 7.96 16.66
C LEU A 99 -5.18 7.60 17.57
N SER A 100 -5.42 6.74 18.56
CA SER A 100 -4.42 6.35 19.56
C SER A 100 -3.36 5.40 18.99
N THR A 101 -2.12 5.88 18.86
CA THR A 101 -0.96 5.06 18.46
C THR A 101 -0.64 3.99 19.49
N LYS A 102 -0.79 4.30 20.78
CA LYS A 102 -0.62 3.39 21.91
C LYS A 102 -1.48 2.14 21.76
N TRP A 103 -2.74 2.30 21.39
CA TRP A 103 -3.66 1.19 21.16
C TRP A 103 -3.09 0.22 20.11
N THR A 104 -2.80 0.74 18.93
CA THR A 104 -2.29 -0.07 17.81
C THR A 104 -0.92 -0.67 18.09
N TYR A 105 -0.06 0.02 18.85
CA TYR A 105 1.27 -0.48 19.22
C TYR A 105 1.20 -1.71 20.12
N ASN A 106 0.24 -1.75 21.05
CA ASN A 106 0.00 -2.92 21.89
C ASN A 106 -0.38 -4.14 21.07
N PHE A 107 -1.34 -3.97 20.15
CA PHE A 107 -1.89 -5.08 19.38
C PHE A 107 -1.07 -5.50 18.17
N ALA A 108 -0.27 -4.58 17.60
CA ALA A 108 0.57 -4.90 16.46
C ALA A 108 1.87 -5.61 16.88
N ASN A 109 2.51 -5.14 17.96
CA ASN A 109 3.91 -5.48 18.25
C ASN A 109 4.12 -5.97 19.71
N GLY A 110 3.05 -6.25 20.44
CA GLY A 110 3.12 -6.69 21.84
C GLY A 110 3.73 -5.66 22.78
N GLY A 111 3.74 -4.38 22.39
CA GLY A 111 4.44 -3.32 23.12
C GLY A 111 5.97 -3.37 23.01
N GLN A 112 6.53 -4.07 22.02
CA GLN A 112 7.97 -4.17 21.78
C GLN A 112 8.42 -3.30 20.61
N ASN A 113 9.65 -2.78 20.70
CA ASN A 113 10.29 -2.01 19.64
C ASN A 113 10.69 -2.93 18.48
N ARG A 114 9.73 -3.24 17.61
CA ARG A 114 9.88 -4.00 16.37
C ARG A 114 8.97 -3.40 15.30
N GLY A 115 9.35 -3.46 14.04
CA GLY A 115 8.48 -3.02 12.95
C GLY A 115 7.36 -4.02 12.69
N ALA A 116 6.12 -3.63 12.92
CA ALA A 116 4.96 -4.39 12.46
C ALA A 116 3.74 -3.47 12.26
N TYR A 117 2.92 -3.85 11.30
CA TYR A 117 1.76 -3.11 10.84
C TYR A 117 0.50 -3.60 11.57
N GLY A 118 -0.32 -2.68 12.05
CA GLY A 118 -1.47 -2.97 12.94
C GLY A 118 -2.75 -3.39 12.23
N MET A 119 -2.68 -3.99 11.04
CA MET A 119 -3.83 -4.17 10.14
C MET A 119 -4.99 -4.95 10.77
N ASP A 120 -4.71 -6.09 11.41
CA ASP A 120 -5.74 -6.89 12.07
C ASP A 120 -6.45 -6.10 13.17
N CYS A 121 -5.71 -5.26 13.90
CA CYS A 121 -6.28 -4.39 14.91
C CYS A 121 -7.29 -3.42 14.31
N PHE A 122 -6.94 -2.74 13.21
CA PHE A 122 -7.86 -1.82 12.53
C PHE A 122 -9.13 -2.51 12.01
N MET A 123 -9.03 -3.78 11.58
CA MET A 123 -10.16 -4.54 11.04
C MET A 123 -11.06 -5.13 12.13
N GLU A 124 -10.47 -5.75 13.15
CA GLU A 124 -11.22 -6.51 14.16
C GLU A 124 -11.65 -5.64 15.34
N GLN A 125 -10.77 -4.75 15.80
CA GLN A 125 -10.96 -3.95 17.02
C GLN A 125 -11.22 -2.47 16.73
N GLY A 126 -10.79 -1.99 15.56
CA GLY A 126 -10.72 -0.57 15.28
C GLY A 126 -9.75 0.13 16.25
N VAL A 127 -9.85 1.46 16.34
CA VAL A 127 -8.91 2.25 17.14
C VAL A 127 -9.63 3.37 17.88
N PRO A 128 -9.46 3.52 19.20
CA PRO A 128 -10.02 4.65 19.93
C PRO A 128 -9.26 5.93 19.60
N THR A 129 -9.82 7.06 19.98
CA THR A 129 -9.14 8.36 19.85
C THR A 129 -8.05 8.51 20.90
N ASN A 130 -7.07 9.38 20.64
CA ASN A 130 -5.99 9.69 21.56
C ASN A 130 -6.53 10.38 22.82
N LYS A 131 -7.69 11.04 22.76
CA LYS A 131 -8.39 11.56 23.94
C LYS A 131 -8.90 10.44 24.86
N GLU A 132 -9.39 9.34 24.28
CA GLU A 132 -9.93 8.20 25.03
C GLU A 132 -8.84 7.28 25.55
N PHE A 133 -7.71 7.20 24.85
CA PHE A 133 -6.57 6.38 25.23
C PHE A 133 -5.23 7.06 24.88
N PRO A 134 -4.77 7.99 25.73
CA PRO A 134 -3.67 8.87 25.39
C PRO A 134 -2.30 8.18 25.43
N TYR A 135 -1.44 8.64 24.52
CA TYR A 135 0.01 8.46 24.58
C TYR A 135 0.69 9.77 25.00
N ASP A 136 1.53 9.73 26.02
CA ASP A 136 2.14 10.94 26.62
C ASP A 136 3.61 11.18 26.22
N GLY A 137 4.21 10.31 25.41
CA GLY A 137 5.61 10.46 24.98
C GLY A 137 6.68 10.14 26.04
N SER A 138 6.30 9.88 27.30
CA SER A 138 7.20 9.86 28.46
C SER A 138 8.18 8.68 28.51
N GLY A 139 7.90 7.60 27.77
CA GLY A 139 8.69 6.37 27.79
C GLY A 139 8.52 5.51 29.05
N ALA A 140 7.61 5.87 29.96
CA ALA A 140 7.18 4.96 31.01
C ALA A 140 6.52 3.72 30.38
N GLU A 141 6.87 2.51 30.83
CA GLU A 141 6.35 1.27 30.25
C GLU A 141 4.81 1.23 30.18
N GLN A 142 4.15 1.69 31.23
CA GLN A 142 2.69 1.77 31.29
C GLN A 142 2.10 2.72 30.22
N SER A 143 2.81 3.79 29.86
CA SER A 143 2.35 4.78 28.88
C SER A 143 2.17 4.18 27.48
N TYR A 144 2.83 3.05 27.16
CA TYR A 144 2.70 2.40 25.86
C TYR A 144 2.36 0.90 25.89
N ARG A 145 2.37 0.22 27.05
CA ARG A 145 2.09 -1.23 27.15
C ARG A 145 0.76 -1.59 27.82
N GLU A 146 0.05 -0.63 28.40
CA GLU A 146 -1.22 -0.93 29.07
C GLU A 146 -2.35 -1.16 28.06
N TRP A 147 -3.32 -1.98 28.46
CA TRP A 147 -4.60 -2.14 27.79
C TRP A 147 -5.65 -1.29 28.49
N SER A 148 -6.61 -0.77 27.73
CA SER A 148 -7.71 -0.05 28.35
C SER A 148 -8.59 -1.01 29.16
N VAL A 149 -8.76 -0.69 30.44
CA VAL A 149 -9.75 -1.34 31.31
C VAL A 149 -11.14 -0.68 31.20
N ASN A 150 -11.26 0.41 30.43
CA ASN A 150 -12.51 1.13 30.22
C ASN A 150 -13.26 0.57 29.01
N GLU A 151 -14.44 0.00 29.28
CA GLU A 151 -15.32 -0.58 28.27
C GLU A 151 -15.72 0.40 27.16
N ASN A 152 -15.90 1.68 27.47
CA ASN A 152 -16.28 2.67 26.46
C ASN A 152 -15.15 2.93 25.45
N THR A 153 -13.88 2.84 25.87
CA THR A 153 -12.74 2.95 24.95
C THR A 153 -12.82 1.87 23.87
N TRP A 154 -13.12 0.62 24.26
CA TRP A 154 -13.28 -0.49 23.33
C TRP A 154 -14.52 -0.32 22.43
N LYS A 155 -15.68 0.06 22.99
CA LYS A 155 -16.90 0.32 22.20
C LYS A 155 -16.66 1.40 21.14
N ASN A 156 -15.96 2.47 21.50
CA ASN A 156 -15.68 3.58 20.60
C ASN A 156 -14.63 3.21 19.55
N ALA A 157 -13.67 2.33 19.88
CA ALA A 157 -12.71 1.80 18.92
C ALA A 157 -13.40 1.12 17.72
N PHE A 158 -14.47 0.35 17.95
CA PHE A 158 -15.24 -0.27 16.87
C PHE A 158 -15.85 0.73 15.87
N SER A 159 -16.04 1.99 16.26
CA SER A 159 -16.54 3.03 15.36
C SER A 159 -15.49 3.54 14.37
N ASN A 160 -14.21 3.23 14.59
CA ASN A 160 -13.08 3.62 13.75
C ASN A 160 -12.40 2.37 13.15
N LYS A 161 -13.18 1.49 12.53
CA LYS A 161 -12.66 0.34 11.78
C LYS A 161 -12.27 0.72 10.36
N VAL A 162 -11.28 0.04 9.83
CA VAL A 162 -10.98 0.08 8.40
C VAL A 162 -12.14 -0.52 7.60
N ASP A 163 -12.41 0.08 6.44
CA ASP A 163 -13.38 -0.40 5.46
C ASP A 163 -12.69 -1.28 4.40
N LYS A 164 -11.65 -0.74 3.76
CA LYS A 164 -10.84 -1.45 2.76
C LYS A 164 -9.37 -1.12 2.93
N PHE A 165 -8.51 -1.99 2.43
CA PHE A 165 -7.08 -1.74 2.36
C PHE A 165 -6.45 -2.50 1.20
N GLY A 166 -5.28 -2.05 0.79
CA GLY A 166 -4.53 -2.71 -0.26
C GLY A 166 -3.10 -2.22 -0.35
N ILE A 167 -2.40 -2.73 -1.37
CA ILE A 167 -1.01 -2.43 -1.62
C ILE A 167 -0.84 -1.99 -3.07
N LEU A 168 -0.15 -0.87 -3.29
CA LEU A 168 0.32 -0.41 -4.60
C LEU A 168 1.82 -0.69 -4.70
N SER A 169 2.29 -1.01 -5.90
CA SER A 169 3.72 -1.19 -6.18
C SER A 169 4.09 -0.42 -7.43
N ILE A 170 5.25 0.25 -7.39
CA ILE A 170 5.88 0.93 -8.52
C ILE A 170 6.90 -0.02 -9.21
N ASN A 171 7.26 -1.14 -8.57
CA ASN A 171 8.24 -2.07 -9.11
C ASN A 171 7.67 -2.88 -10.29
N ASP A 172 8.32 -2.81 -11.45
CA ASP A 172 7.98 -3.55 -12.67
C ASP A 172 8.91 -4.76 -12.93
N GLY A 173 9.80 -5.05 -11.97
CA GLY A 173 10.82 -6.09 -12.05
C GLY A 173 12.15 -5.62 -12.66
N THR A 174 12.26 -4.34 -13.04
CA THR A 174 13.49 -3.75 -13.56
C THR A 174 14.21 -2.92 -12.49
N ASP A 175 15.49 -2.59 -12.75
CA ASP A 175 16.28 -1.70 -11.91
C ASP A 175 15.90 -0.21 -12.06
N THR A 176 15.12 0.10 -13.10
CA THR A 176 14.70 1.47 -13.44
C THR A 176 13.21 1.51 -13.78
N PRO A 177 12.32 1.22 -12.80
CA PRO A 177 10.89 1.23 -13.01
C PRO A 177 10.32 2.62 -13.35
N VAL A 178 11.01 3.70 -12.99
CA VAL A 178 10.54 5.08 -13.21
C VAL A 178 11.44 5.81 -14.19
N LYS A 179 10.92 6.11 -15.39
CA LYS A 179 11.72 6.70 -16.49
C LYS A 179 11.46 8.18 -16.72
N SER A 180 10.32 8.68 -16.25
CA SER A 180 9.89 10.08 -16.32
C SER A 180 8.68 10.33 -15.42
N VAL A 181 8.27 11.59 -15.28
CA VAL A 181 7.03 11.97 -14.57
C VAL A 181 5.77 11.30 -15.13
N ASN A 182 5.77 10.89 -16.41
CA ASN A 182 4.63 10.25 -17.07
C ASN A 182 4.73 8.72 -17.10
N ASP A 183 5.64 8.12 -16.33
CA ASP A 183 5.77 6.67 -16.32
C ASP A 183 4.48 5.98 -15.81
N SER A 184 4.05 4.97 -16.55
CA SER A 184 2.90 4.14 -16.19
C SER A 184 3.01 3.50 -14.80
N THR A 185 4.24 3.25 -14.32
CA THR A 185 4.49 2.69 -12.97
C THR A 185 4.09 3.65 -11.84
N LEU A 186 4.16 4.97 -12.06
CA LEU A 186 3.76 6.00 -11.10
C LEU A 186 2.24 6.21 -11.05
N THR A 187 1.53 5.87 -12.13
CA THR A 187 0.15 6.30 -12.37
C THR A 187 -0.79 5.92 -11.23
N LYS A 188 -0.72 4.68 -10.73
CA LYS A 188 -1.61 4.20 -9.65
C LYS A 188 -1.39 4.92 -8.32
N VAL A 189 -0.13 5.18 -7.98
CA VAL A 189 0.23 5.87 -6.73
C VAL A 189 -0.22 7.33 -6.80
N LYS A 190 0.05 8.01 -7.92
CA LYS A 190 -0.44 9.37 -8.18
C LYS A 190 -1.96 9.44 -8.20
N GLU A 191 -2.63 8.47 -8.81
CA GLU A 191 -4.08 8.40 -8.86
C GLU A 191 -4.68 8.26 -7.46
N ALA A 192 -4.14 7.38 -6.62
CA ALA A 192 -4.55 7.25 -5.23
C ALA A 192 -4.37 8.57 -4.46
N LEU A 193 -3.19 9.19 -4.56
CA LEU A 193 -2.91 10.48 -3.92
C LEU A 193 -3.86 11.57 -4.42
N SER A 194 -4.12 11.66 -5.72
CA SER A 194 -5.03 12.64 -6.34
C SER A 194 -6.49 12.46 -5.92
N LYS A 195 -6.88 11.23 -5.55
CA LYS A 195 -8.19 10.90 -4.98
C LYS A 195 -8.27 11.20 -3.47
N GLY A 196 -7.24 11.82 -2.91
CA GLY A 196 -7.16 12.23 -1.52
C GLY A 196 -6.65 11.13 -0.59
N TYR A 197 -6.11 10.02 -1.07
CA TYR A 197 -5.52 9.00 -0.19
C TYR A 197 -4.15 9.45 0.31
N VAL A 198 -3.74 8.96 1.48
CA VAL A 198 -2.35 8.99 1.92
C VAL A 198 -1.84 7.56 2.09
N LEU A 199 -0.57 7.35 1.80
CA LEU A 199 0.00 6.02 1.62
C LEU A 199 1.13 5.79 2.62
N THR A 200 1.18 4.65 3.28
CA THR A 200 2.30 4.31 4.17
C THR A 200 3.23 3.32 3.48
N THR A 201 4.53 3.59 3.52
CA THR A 201 5.58 2.70 2.97
C THR A 201 6.77 2.74 3.92
N ASP A 202 7.71 1.82 3.73
CA ASP A 202 9.00 1.86 4.39
C ASP A 202 10.12 2.30 3.43
N ILE A 203 11.16 2.92 3.99
CA ILE A 203 12.34 3.41 3.27
C ILE A 203 13.62 3.10 4.08
N ASP A 204 14.76 3.01 3.40
CA ASP A 204 16.08 2.93 4.02
C ASP A 204 16.56 4.33 4.46
N ILE A 205 15.91 4.87 5.49
CA ILE A 205 16.02 6.29 5.86
C ILE A 205 17.43 6.75 6.27
N PHE A 206 18.29 5.83 6.70
CA PHE A 206 19.63 6.14 7.21
C PHE A 206 20.66 6.38 6.12
N ASP A 207 20.35 6.03 4.87
CA ASP A 207 21.26 6.11 3.73
C ASP A 207 20.80 7.12 2.65
N LEU A 208 19.84 7.96 3.00
CA LEU A 208 19.32 9.01 2.12
C LEU A 208 20.34 10.15 1.98
N LYS A 209 20.58 10.56 0.74
CA LYS A 209 21.31 11.78 0.40
C LYS A 209 20.34 12.84 -0.09
N TYR A 210 20.45 14.00 0.52
CA TYR A 210 19.62 15.15 0.22
C TYR A 210 20.34 16.07 -0.76
N LEU A 211 19.58 16.56 -1.74
CA LEU A 211 19.95 17.58 -2.69
C LEU A 211 18.89 18.69 -2.62
N PRO A 212 19.26 19.95 -2.88
CA PRO A 212 18.29 21.03 -2.87
C PRO A 212 17.35 20.91 -4.07
N VAL A 213 16.06 21.20 -3.87
CA VAL A 213 15.14 21.46 -4.98
C VAL A 213 15.64 22.69 -5.76
N LYS A 214 15.75 22.55 -7.07
CA LYS A 214 16.20 23.59 -8.00
C LYS A 214 14.99 24.26 -8.64
N ASP A 215 15.19 25.49 -9.13
CA ASP A 215 14.17 26.28 -9.82
C ASP A 215 13.86 25.71 -11.21
N ASN A 216 12.66 25.15 -11.37
CA ASN A 216 12.10 24.86 -12.67
C ASN A 216 11.44 26.11 -13.28
N ASN A 217 12.28 26.97 -13.87
CA ASN A 217 11.91 28.25 -14.49
C ASN A 217 10.83 28.22 -15.62
N THR A 218 10.25 27.05 -15.93
CA THR A 218 9.12 26.91 -16.87
C THR A 218 7.76 26.93 -16.19
N THR A 219 7.73 26.94 -14.85
CA THR A 219 6.52 26.95 -14.02
C THR A 219 6.82 27.66 -12.71
N THR A 220 5.78 28.00 -11.95
CA THR A 220 5.91 28.60 -10.60
C THR A 220 5.45 27.62 -9.51
N ASN A 221 5.14 26.38 -9.90
CA ASN A 221 4.55 25.38 -9.00
C ASN A 221 5.55 24.83 -7.98
N ASP A 222 6.85 24.96 -8.25
CA ASP A 222 7.95 24.54 -7.40
C ASP A 222 8.64 25.68 -6.65
N ASP A 223 8.35 26.95 -6.98
CA ASP A 223 9.01 28.15 -6.41
C ASP A 223 9.10 28.15 -4.89
N LYS A 224 8.00 27.77 -4.23
CA LYS A 224 7.93 27.73 -2.75
C LYS A 224 8.74 26.58 -2.13
N TYR A 225 9.24 25.66 -2.94
CA TYR A 225 10.03 24.50 -2.54
C TYR A 225 11.51 24.65 -2.91
N ILE A 226 11.90 25.64 -3.71
CA ILE A 226 13.30 25.89 -4.08
C ILE A 226 14.18 25.96 -2.82
N GLY A 227 15.28 25.19 -2.82
CA GLY A 227 16.22 25.09 -1.69
C GLY A 227 15.81 24.08 -0.61
N GLN A 228 14.56 23.62 -0.57
CA GLN A 228 14.15 22.57 0.37
C GLN A 228 14.89 21.26 0.05
N ALA A 229 15.06 20.43 1.08
CA ALA A 229 15.67 19.13 0.88
C ALA A 229 14.78 18.17 0.09
N ALA A 230 15.36 17.59 -0.95
CA ALA A 230 14.83 16.44 -1.66
C ALA A 230 15.84 15.28 -1.62
N VAL A 231 15.36 14.07 -1.41
CA VAL A 231 16.15 12.85 -1.57
C VAL A 231 16.44 12.67 -3.05
N GLY A 232 17.72 12.76 -3.43
CA GLY A 232 18.20 12.52 -4.79
C GLY A 232 18.86 11.15 -4.97
N ILE A 233 19.48 10.61 -3.92
CA ILE A 233 20.25 9.36 -3.98
C ILE A 233 20.05 8.56 -2.68
N SER A 234 20.04 7.22 -2.78
CA SER A 234 20.18 6.30 -1.64
C SER A 234 21.37 5.37 -1.86
N GLU A 235 22.33 5.35 -0.92
CA GLU A 235 23.52 4.49 -1.00
C GLU A 235 23.28 3.12 -0.33
N ASP A 236 24.01 2.07 -0.73
CA ASP A 236 23.97 0.74 -0.10
C ASP A 236 25.09 0.61 0.95
N THR A 237 24.79 0.98 2.19
CA THR A 237 25.74 0.85 3.31
C THR A 237 25.25 -0.15 4.36
N ALA A 238 25.37 -1.45 4.04
CA ALA A 238 25.05 -2.59 4.91
C ALA A 238 23.54 -2.72 5.31
N ASP A 239 23.17 -3.87 5.88
CA ASP A 239 21.79 -4.22 6.27
C ASP A 239 21.29 -3.36 7.46
N LYS A 240 20.92 -2.11 7.18
CA LYS A 240 20.26 -1.22 8.14
C LYS A 240 18.75 -1.49 8.18
N PRO A 241 18.08 -1.24 9.33
CA PRO A 241 16.65 -1.43 9.47
C PRO A 241 15.85 -0.39 8.65
N ARG A 242 14.80 -0.85 7.98
CA ARG A 242 13.84 -0.02 7.24
C ARG A 242 12.98 0.81 8.19
N HIS A 243 12.54 1.99 7.74
CA HIS A 243 11.77 2.95 8.52
C HIS A 243 10.47 3.35 7.82
N ALA A 244 9.35 3.32 8.52
CA ALA A 244 8.03 3.60 7.94
C ALA A 244 7.74 5.11 7.86
N ILE A 245 7.31 5.58 6.70
CA ILE A 245 6.91 6.97 6.40
C ILE A 245 5.52 7.02 5.78
N THR A 246 4.93 8.21 5.67
CA THR A 246 3.67 8.42 4.97
C THR A 246 3.84 9.35 3.78
N VAL A 247 3.49 8.90 2.59
CA VAL A 247 3.41 9.71 1.37
C VAL A 247 2.09 10.46 1.36
N VAL A 248 2.18 11.78 1.27
CA VAL A 248 1.05 12.70 1.41
C VAL A 248 0.76 13.48 0.13
N GLY A 249 1.58 13.34 -0.91
CA GLY A 249 1.41 14.11 -2.12
C GLY A 249 2.52 13.87 -3.13
N TYR A 250 2.44 14.59 -4.24
CA TYR A 250 3.46 14.62 -5.27
C TYR A 250 3.47 15.96 -6.01
N ASN A 251 4.57 16.26 -6.70
CA ASN A 251 4.67 17.40 -7.59
C ASN A 251 5.60 17.04 -8.75
N ASP A 252 5.08 17.05 -9.98
CA ASP A 252 5.77 16.73 -11.23
C ASP A 252 6.69 17.86 -11.71
N ASP A 253 6.58 19.03 -11.10
CA ASP A 253 7.36 20.22 -11.45
C ASP A 253 8.60 20.40 -10.59
N ILE A 254 8.76 19.63 -9.52
CA ILE A 254 9.97 19.65 -8.68
C ILE A 254 11.15 19.14 -9.48
N TRP A 255 12.22 19.92 -9.52
CA TRP A 255 13.49 19.53 -10.14
C TRP A 255 14.55 19.29 -9.06
N VAL A 256 15.24 18.15 -9.16
CA VAL A 256 16.40 17.83 -8.32
C VAL A 256 17.56 17.47 -9.24
N ASP A 257 18.60 18.31 -9.26
CA ASP A 257 19.83 18.10 -10.05
C ASP A 257 20.65 16.96 -9.46
N ILE A 258 20.41 15.75 -9.96
CA ILE A 258 20.90 14.48 -9.42
C ILE A 258 22.30 14.17 -9.94
N ASN A 259 22.59 14.54 -11.19
CA ASN A 259 23.91 14.33 -11.80
C ASN A 259 24.90 15.48 -11.53
N GLY A 260 24.42 16.62 -11.04
CA GLY A 260 25.22 17.78 -10.67
C GLY A 260 25.67 18.63 -11.86
N ASP A 261 25.08 18.46 -13.04
CA ASP A 261 25.44 19.22 -14.25
C ASP A 261 24.67 20.54 -14.39
N ASN A 262 23.70 20.81 -13.48
CA ASN A 262 22.79 21.95 -13.50
C ASN A 262 21.98 22.09 -14.80
N VAL A 263 21.76 20.99 -15.52
CA VAL A 263 20.90 20.91 -16.70
C VAL A 263 19.65 20.14 -16.34
N ARG A 264 18.47 20.75 -16.56
CA ARG A 264 17.19 20.10 -16.26
C ARG A 264 16.91 18.96 -17.23
N ASP A 265 17.17 17.73 -16.81
CA ASP A 265 16.83 16.51 -17.54
C ASP A 265 15.41 16.01 -17.21
N VAL A 266 14.76 15.34 -18.17
CA VAL A 266 13.39 14.83 -17.97
C VAL A 266 13.32 13.72 -16.90
N GLN A 267 14.45 13.07 -16.60
CA GLN A 267 14.59 12.06 -15.55
C GLN A 267 14.71 12.66 -14.14
N GLU A 268 15.08 13.94 -14.04
CA GLU A 268 15.28 14.66 -12.77
C GLU A 268 14.01 15.34 -12.25
N MET A 269 12.94 15.23 -13.02
CA MET A 269 11.67 15.88 -12.73
C MET A 269 10.77 14.99 -11.88
N GLY A 270 10.11 15.64 -10.94
CA GLY A 270 9.04 15.12 -10.12
C GLY A 270 9.51 14.47 -8.82
N ALA A 271 8.69 14.63 -7.79
CA ALA A 271 8.94 14.06 -6.47
C ALA A 271 7.66 13.71 -5.71
N PHE A 272 7.77 12.77 -4.77
CA PHE A 272 6.76 12.49 -3.76
C PHE A 272 7.04 13.29 -2.48
N LYS A 273 6.00 13.82 -1.85
CA LYS A 273 6.08 14.48 -0.52
C LYS A 273 5.85 13.44 0.56
N ILE A 274 6.75 13.35 1.54
CA ILE A 274 6.66 12.38 2.64
C ILE A 274 6.67 13.05 4.02
N ALA A 275 5.95 12.46 4.97
CA ALA A 275 5.92 12.82 6.39
C ALA A 275 6.54 11.72 7.25
N ASN A 276 7.24 12.10 8.32
CA ASN A 276 7.95 11.17 9.21
C ASN A 276 7.48 11.26 10.67
N SER A 277 7.61 10.14 11.38
CA SER A 277 7.36 9.95 12.81
C SER A 277 8.43 10.54 13.74
N TRP A 278 9.51 11.14 13.23
CA TRP A 278 10.53 11.84 14.03
C TRP A 278 10.22 13.33 14.27
N GLY A 279 8.96 13.71 14.04
CA GLY A 279 8.46 15.04 14.31
C GLY A 279 9.07 16.11 13.41
N LYS A 280 8.86 17.37 13.84
CA LYS A 280 9.27 18.55 13.06
C LYS A 280 10.77 18.65 12.94
N ALA A 281 11.55 17.98 13.78
CA ALA A 281 13.01 18.05 13.77
C ALA A 281 13.68 17.26 12.63
N TRP A 282 12.89 16.59 11.78
CA TRP A 282 13.38 15.80 10.66
C TRP A 282 13.19 16.48 9.30
N GLY A 283 14.08 16.17 8.36
CA GLY A 283 14.26 16.88 7.10
C GLY A 283 15.28 18.01 7.28
N THR A 284 16.44 17.88 6.65
CA THR A 284 17.48 18.92 6.67
C THR A 284 17.30 19.83 5.47
N ASP A 285 16.64 20.98 5.63
CA ASP A 285 16.79 22.06 4.65
C ASP A 285 18.22 22.60 4.76
N PHE A 286 18.99 22.50 3.68
CA PHE A 286 20.32 23.10 3.59
C PHE A 286 20.14 24.54 3.13
N ASP A 287 20.21 25.48 4.07
CA ASP A 287 20.34 26.90 3.74
C ASP A 287 21.82 27.24 3.53
N PRO A 288 22.27 27.59 2.31
CA PRO A 288 23.66 27.95 2.05
C PRO A 288 24.07 29.31 2.64
N LEU A 289 23.12 30.13 3.14
CA LEU A 289 23.35 31.52 3.54
C LEU A 289 23.26 31.75 5.06
N ASP A 290 22.55 30.92 5.81
CA ASP A 290 22.15 31.24 7.20
C ASP A 290 22.67 30.25 8.24
N GLY A 291 22.96 29.00 7.86
CA GLY A 291 23.37 27.95 8.79
C GLY A 291 22.27 27.43 9.73
N GLU A 292 21.00 27.86 9.59
CA GLU A 292 19.86 27.28 10.32
C GLU A 292 18.93 26.48 9.40
N SER A 293 18.65 25.23 9.78
CA SER A 293 17.75 24.31 9.06
C SER A 293 16.29 24.56 9.41
N THR A 294 15.41 24.84 8.44
CA THR A 294 13.95 24.87 8.67
C THR A 294 13.37 23.46 8.70
N LYS A 295 13.18 22.93 9.90
CA LYS A 295 12.73 21.54 10.07
C LYS A 295 11.19 21.51 10.07
N SER A 296 10.58 21.05 8.98
CA SER A 296 9.13 21.00 8.79
C SER A 296 8.50 19.64 9.09
N GLY A 297 9.32 18.58 9.18
CA GLY A 297 8.88 17.18 9.25
C GLY A 297 8.41 16.58 7.93
N PHE A 298 8.51 17.34 6.83
CA PHE A 298 8.28 16.88 5.47
C PHE A 298 9.57 16.90 4.65
N VAL A 299 9.68 15.97 3.71
CA VAL A 299 10.80 15.86 2.76
C VAL A 299 10.26 15.48 1.39
N TRP A 300 10.92 15.93 0.33
CA TRP A 300 10.66 15.46 -1.03
C TRP A 300 11.51 14.23 -1.36
N VAL A 301 10.97 13.27 -2.10
CA VAL A 301 11.72 12.14 -2.64
C VAL A 301 11.59 12.17 -4.15
N SER A 302 12.68 12.46 -4.85
CA SER A 302 12.70 12.51 -6.32
C SER A 302 12.29 11.16 -6.91
N TYR A 303 11.67 11.19 -8.10
CA TYR A 303 11.28 9.97 -8.79
C TYR A 303 12.46 9.09 -9.18
N ASP A 304 13.62 9.68 -9.52
CA ASP A 304 14.84 8.93 -9.81
C ASP A 304 15.40 8.20 -8.58
N ALA A 305 15.25 8.76 -7.37
CA ALA A 305 15.69 8.10 -6.14
C ALA A 305 14.96 6.78 -5.87
N ILE A 306 13.83 6.53 -6.52
CA ILE A 306 13.09 5.26 -6.46
C ILE A 306 13.84 4.14 -7.19
N ASN A 307 14.64 4.48 -8.21
CA ASN A 307 15.35 3.52 -9.05
C ASN A 307 16.61 2.96 -8.35
N THR A 308 16.90 1.68 -8.56
CA THR A 308 18.19 1.08 -8.13
C THR A 308 19.32 1.48 -9.08
N VAL A 309 19.00 1.85 -10.32
CA VAL A 309 19.92 2.39 -11.31
C VAL A 309 19.30 3.63 -11.97
N SER A 310 20.00 4.76 -11.92
CA SER A 310 19.59 5.98 -12.63
C SER A 310 19.79 5.84 -14.13
N LEU A 311 18.95 6.51 -14.91
CA LEU A 311 19.16 6.66 -16.36
C LEU A 311 20.11 7.82 -16.70
N LEU A 312 20.44 8.67 -15.73
CA LEU A 312 21.32 9.82 -15.93
C LEU A 312 22.78 9.38 -16.04
N PRO A 313 23.56 9.96 -16.96
CA PRO A 313 24.98 9.66 -17.06
C PRO A 313 25.73 10.14 -15.81
N ASN A 314 26.81 9.45 -15.43
CA ASN A 314 27.69 9.81 -14.31
C ASN A 314 27.04 9.79 -12.91
N VAL A 315 25.86 9.17 -12.78
CA VAL A 315 25.18 9.00 -11.50
C VAL A 315 25.04 7.53 -11.16
N PRO A 316 25.44 7.15 -9.94
CA PRO A 316 26.73 6.49 -9.75
C PRO A 316 26.90 5.26 -10.67
N THR A 317 28.03 5.17 -11.37
CA THR A 317 28.28 4.14 -12.39
C THR A 317 29.19 2.97 -12.00
N SER A 318 29.77 2.81 -10.80
CA SER A 318 30.77 1.72 -10.67
C SER A 318 31.13 1.03 -9.34
N GLU A 319 30.55 1.27 -8.15
CA GLU A 319 30.93 0.40 -6.99
C GLU A 319 29.92 0.20 -5.84
N TYR A 320 28.79 0.90 -5.82
CA TYR A 320 27.71 0.69 -4.82
C TYR A 320 26.36 0.71 -5.55
N LYS A 321 25.59 -0.37 -5.47
CA LYS A 321 24.22 -0.40 -6.01
C LYS A 321 23.38 0.61 -5.21
N ARG A 322 22.47 1.37 -5.84
CA ARG A 322 21.44 2.08 -5.05
C ARG A 322 20.42 1.05 -4.57
N LYS A 323 19.91 1.22 -3.35
CA LYS A 323 18.68 0.53 -2.93
C LYS A 323 17.49 1.35 -3.38
N SER A 324 16.44 0.67 -3.87
CA SER A 324 15.19 1.34 -4.20
C SER A 324 14.61 1.95 -2.92
N VAL A 325 14.35 3.27 -2.94
CA VAL A 325 13.91 4.00 -1.74
C VAL A 325 12.55 3.48 -1.25
N PHE A 326 11.63 3.16 -2.15
CA PHE A 326 10.30 2.65 -1.79
C PHE A 326 10.18 1.15 -2.03
N GLY A 327 9.59 0.44 -1.07
CA GLY A 327 9.17 -0.94 -1.25
C GLY A 327 7.79 -1.01 -1.91
N SER A 328 6.76 -1.14 -1.08
CA SER A 328 5.37 -1.14 -1.51
C SER A 328 4.55 -0.17 -0.66
N PHE A 329 3.57 0.47 -1.28
CA PHE A 329 2.73 1.47 -0.64
C PHE A 329 1.45 0.81 -0.13
N THR A 330 1.17 0.93 1.15
CA THR A 330 -0.10 0.50 1.74
C THR A 330 -1.10 1.65 1.71
N TRP A 331 -2.35 1.33 1.37
CA TRP A 331 -3.47 2.27 1.44
C TRP A 331 -4.62 1.65 2.25
N MET A 332 -5.44 2.50 2.87
CA MET A 332 -6.65 2.08 3.56
C MET A 332 -7.76 3.12 3.46
N THR A 333 -9.01 2.71 3.62
CA THR A 333 -10.18 3.58 3.85
C THR A 333 -10.79 3.27 5.21
N MET A 334 -11.49 4.23 5.80
CA MET A 334 -12.15 4.05 7.09
C MET A 334 -13.66 3.99 6.91
N LYS A 335 -14.35 3.19 7.72
CA LYS A 335 -15.80 3.17 7.74
C LYS A 335 -16.32 4.53 8.22
N SER A 336 -17.23 5.13 7.47
CA SER A 336 -17.92 6.37 7.89
C SER A 336 -18.79 6.12 9.12
N THR A 337 -19.40 4.93 9.21
CA THR A 337 -20.11 4.43 10.38
C THR A 337 -19.84 2.95 10.57
N ASN A 338 -19.69 2.49 11.82
CA ASN A 338 -19.67 1.08 12.13
C ASN A 338 -20.31 0.84 13.49
N THR A 339 -21.38 0.07 13.52
CA THR A 339 -22.05 -0.36 14.75
C THR A 339 -22.06 -1.88 14.76
N PRO A 340 -21.37 -2.52 15.73
CA PRO A 340 -21.44 -3.96 15.91
C PRO A 340 -22.89 -4.43 16.09
N TYR A 341 -23.22 -5.62 15.58
CA TYR A 341 -24.52 -6.24 15.86
C TYR A 341 -24.61 -6.73 17.30
N LEU A 342 -23.53 -7.34 17.80
CA LEU A 342 -23.44 -7.87 19.15
C LEU A 342 -21.98 -7.86 19.59
N ILE A 343 -21.73 -7.60 20.87
CA ILE A 343 -20.39 -7.51 21.44
C ILE A 343 -20.29 -8.49 22.62
N ALA A 344 -19.26 -9.33 22.64
CA ALA A 344 -18.80 -10.00 23.86
C ALA A 344 -17.94 -9.03 24.66
N ALA A 345 -18.24 -8.85 25.94
CA ALA A 345 -17.35 -8.20 26.90
C ALA A 345 -16.92 -9.21 27.96
N ILE A 346 -15.61 -9.28 28.18
CA ILE A 346 -14.95 -10.25 29.04
C ILE A 346 -14.15 -9.47 30.08
N ASP A 347 -14.36 -9.83 31.34
CA ASP A 347 -13.48 -9.42 32.45
C ASP A 347 -12.61 -10.60 32.84
N ILE A 348 -11.33 -10.36 33.04
CA ILE A 348 -10.36 -11.39 33.47
C ILE A 348 -9.16 -10.73 34.16
N MET A 349 -8.67 -11.35 35.23
CA MET A 349 -7.41 -10.99 35.87
C MET A 349 -6.31 -11.96 35.45
N HIS A 350 -5.12 -11.45 35.12
CA HIS A 350 -3.98 -12.29 34.75
C HIS A 350 -2.63 -11.62 35.05
N GLN A 351 -1.59 -12.42 35.31
CA GLN A 351 -0.20 -11.93 35.48
C GLN A 351 0.53 -11.76 34.15
N GLU A 352 0.27 -12.65 33.19
CA GLU A 352 0.85 -12.62 31.83
C GLU A 352 -0.24 -12.72 30.75
N ARG A 353 -0.79 -11.60 30.29
CA ARG A 353 -1.96 -11.58 29.40
C ARG A 353 -1.75 -12.30 28.06
N ASN A 354 -0.51 -12.45 27.60
CA ASN A 354 -0.17 -13.15 26.35
C ASN A 354 -0.36 -14.67 26.42
N GLN A 355 -0.56 -15.24 27.63
CA GLN A 355 -0.90 -16.66 27.77
C GLN A 355 -2.37 -16.94 27.43
N LEU A 356 -3.20 -15.90 27.38
CA LEU A 356 -4.64 -16.01 27.15
C LEU A 356 -4.99 -16.04 25.66
N GLN A 357 -5.94 -16.91 25.32
CA GLN A 357 -6.51 -17.05 23.99
C GLN A 357 -8.03 -17.10 24.07
N TYR A 358 -8.69 -16.40 23.15
CA TYR A 358 -10.13 -16.20 23.10
C TYR A 358 -10.73 -16.79 21.81
N GLU A 359 -11.87 -17.44 21.93
CA GLU A 359 -12.70 -17.89 20.81
C GLU A 359 -14.15 -17.52 21.11
N ILE A 360 -14.87 -16.94 20.15
CA ILE A 360 -16.29 -16.62 20.26
C ILE A 360 -17.10 -17.55 19.36
N GLY A 361 -18.37 -17.80 19.70
CA GLY A 361 -19.23 -18.61 18.85
C GLY A 361 -20.72 -18.47 19.15
N TYR A 362 -21.55 -19.08 18.31
CA TYR A 362 -22.96 -19.31 18.62
C TYR A 362 -23.43 -20.67 18.09
N SER A 363 -24.60 -21.11 18.57
CA SER A 363 -25.34 -22.25 18.06
C SER A 363 -26.85 -22.08 18.27
N ASP A 364 -27.64 -23.03 17.79
CA ASP A 364 -29.04 -23.15 18.20
C ASP A 364 -29.12 -23.56 19.68
N ILE A 365 -30.18 -23.14 20.37
CA ILE A 365 -30.30 -23.23 21.84
C ILE A 365 -30.12 -24.64 22.44
N ASN A 366 -30.39 -25.69 21.64
CA ASN A 366 -30.32 -27.08 22.06
C ASN A 366 -28.93 -27.71 21.91
N GLU A 367 -28.02 -27.03 21.22
CA GLU A 367 -26.67 -27.51 21.02
C GLU A 367 -25.85 -27.35 22.32
N THR A 368 -24.96 -28.31 22.56
CA THR A 368 -24.06 -28.29 23.72
C THR A 368 -22.78 -27.53 23.43
N GLU A 369 -22.38 -27.45 22.16
CA GLU A 369 -21.16 -26.80 21.68
C GLU A 369 -21.48 -25.73 20.62
N PRO A 370 -20.63 -24.73 20.41
CA PRO A 370 -20.82 -23.76 19.33
C PRO A 370 -20.70 -24.44 17.96
N THR A 371 -21.67 -24.20 17.08
CA THR A 371 -21.68 -24.72 15.70
C THR A 371 -20.99 -23.78 14.72
N VAL A 372 -20.90 -22.49 15.09
CA VAL A 372 -20.13 -21.46 14.39
C VAL A 372 -19.18 -20.82 15.40
N THR A 373 -17.88 -20.75 15.07
CA THR A 373 -16.86 -20.14 15.94
C THR A 373 -15.95 -19.20 15.16
N TYR A 374 -15.33 -18.27 15.89
CA TYR A 374 -14.35 -17.32 15.39
C TYR A 374 -13.29 -17.04 16.45
N LYS A 375 -12.02 -17.12 16.07
CA LYS A 375 -10.88 -16.76 16.90
C LYS A 375 -10.36 -15.38 16.48
N PRO A 376 -10.64 -14.29 17.23
CA PRO A 376 -10.15 -12.97 16.89
C PRO A 376 -8.62 -12.92 16.98
N LYS A 377 -7.94 -12.47 15.92
CA LYS A 377 -6.48 -12.45 15.86
C LYS A 377 -5.86 -11.43 16.79
N THR A 378 -6.43 -10.24 16.84
CA THR A 378 -5.85 -9.07 17.50
C THR A 378 -5.66 -9.29 19.00
N VAL A 379 -6.68 -9.80 19.68
CA VAL A 379 -6.63 -10.06 21.12
C VAL A 379 -5.89 -11.37 21.46
N ASN A 380 -5.63 -12.21 20.46
CA ASN A 380 -4.92 -13.49 20.58
C ASN A 380 -3.45 -13.41 20.12
N ALA A 381 -3.02 -12.27 19.57
CA ALA A 381 -1.63 -12.03 19.17
C ALA A 381 -0.69 -12.07 20.38
N ASP A 382 0.63 -12.15 20.14
CA ASP A 382 1.62 -12.00 21.21
C ASP A 382 1.60 -10.57 21.73
N ASN A 383 0.80 -10.36 22.77
CA ASN A 383 0.52 -9.05 23.36
C ASN A 383 1.47 -8.70 24.51
N GLY A 384 2.59 -9.44 24.64
CA GLY A 384 3.63 -9.23 25.65
C GLY A 384 3.37 -9.94 26.98
N SER A 385 4.45 -10.45 27.58
CA SER A 385 4.47 -11.11 28.91
C SER A 385 4.37 -10.06 30.03
N CYS A 386 3.17 -9.53 30.25
CA CYS A 386 2.88 -8.62 31.35
C CYS A 386 1.38 -8.61 31.69
N THR A 387 1.03 -7.93 32.78
CA THR A 387 -0.37 -7.76 33.21
C THR A 387 -1.09 -6.78 32.28
N PHE A 388 -2.41 -6.60 32.44
CA PHE A 388 -3.18 -5.67 31.61
C PHE A 388 -2.79 -4.20 31.78
N ASN A 389 -2.17 -3.78 32.89
CA ASN A 389 -1.65 -2.42 33.03
C ASN A 389 -0.28 -2.22 32.33
N GLY A 390 0.23 -3.23 31.64
CA GLY A 390 1.50 -3.16 30.92
C GLY A 390 2.75 -3.41 31.74
N LEU A 391 2.63 -3.63 33.05
CA LEU A 391 3.73 -3.88 33.98
C LEU A 391 3.80 -5.37 34.36
N SER A 392 5.01 -5.83 34.72
CA SER A 392 5.21 -7.13 35.35
C SER A 392 4.79 -7.10 36.81
N GLY A 393 4.25 -8.21 37.34
CA GLY A 393 3.94 -8.34 38.77
C GLY A 393 2.60 -8.99 39.06
N THR A 394 1.89 -8.46 40.05
CA THR A 394 0.61 -9.00 40.53
C THR A 394 -0.47 -8.91 39.45
N GLU A 395 -1.32 -9.92 39.40
CA GLU A 395 -2.49 -9.96 38.51
C GLU A 395 -3.36 -8.70 38.62
N VAL A 396 -3.69 -8.11 37.46
CA VAL A 396 -4.54 -6.92 37.36
C VAL A 396 -5.75 -7.25 36.49
N ALA A 397 -6.88 -6.61 36.76
CA ALA A 397 -8.08 -6.73 35.94
C ALA A 397 -7.87 -6.18 34.54
N GLY A 398 -8.25 -6.97 33.54
CA GLY A 398 -8.37 -6.61 32.15
C GLY A 398 -9.82 -6.59 31.70
N LYS A 399 -10.08 -5.77 30.67
CA LYS A 399 -11.34 -5.72 29.94
C LYS A 399 -11.04 -6.03 28.48
N ILE A 400 -11.76 -6.99 27.90
CA ILE A 400 -11.63 -7.36 26.48
C ILE A 400 -13.00 -7.33 25.85
N LEU A 401 -13.15 -6.62 24.73
CA LEU A 401 -14.38 -6.63 23.93
C LEU A 401 -14.11 -7.26 22.57
N ILE A 402 -15.05 -8.07 22.09
CA ILE A 402 -14.95 -8.76 20.79
C ILE A 402 -16.27 -8.57 20.04
N ASP A 403 -16.18 -8.12 18.79
CA ASP A 403 -17.30 -7.88 17.89
C ASP A 403 -17.76 -9.19 17.20
N TYR A 404 -19.00 -9.64 17.46
CA TYR A 404 -19.60 -10.82 16.81
C TYR A 404 -20.01 -10.58 15.36
N SER A 405 -20.01 -9.34 14.86
CA SER A 405 -20.62 -8.99 13.57
C SER A 405 -20.03 -9.78 12.41
N ASN A 406 -18.71 -10.02 12.41
CA ASN A 406 -18.09 -10.85 11.39
C ASN A 406 -18.63 -12.28 11.49
N LEU A 407 -18.61 -12.90 12.68
CA LEU A 407 -19.15 -14.25 12.88
C LEU A 407 -20.62 -14.39 12.44
N ILE A 408 -21.44 -13.36 12.67
CA ILE A 408 -22.86 -13.30 12.23
C ILE A 408 -22.99 -13.15 10.71
N ARG A 409 -22.15 -12.34 10.07
CA ARG A 409 -22.17 -12.15 8.61
C ARG A 409 -21.67 -13.37 7.84
N LEU A 410 -20.70 -14.08 8.40
CA LEU A 410 -20.05 -15.26 7.79
C LEU A 410 -20.94 -16.52 7.81
N SER A 411 -22.08 -16.44 8.47
CA SER A 411 -23.02 -17.52 8.66
C SER A 411 -24.37 -17.14 8.05
N ASN A 412 -25.12 -18.14 7.56
CA ASN A 412 -26.54 -17.97 7.22
C ASN A 412 -27.35 -17.77 8.52
N PHE A 413 -27.04 -16.71 9.27
CA PHE A 413 -27.62 -16.42 10.56
C PHE A 413 -29.12 -16.28 10.41
N THR A 414 -29.85 -17.14 11.12
CA THR A 414 -31.30 -17.07 11.20
C THR A 414 -31.70 -16.29 12.43
N ASN A 415 -32.56 -15.29 12.24
CA ASN A 415 -33.15 -14.54 13.35
C ASN A 415 -33.86 -15.51 14.30
N GLY A 416 -33.67 -15.30 15.60
CA GLY A 416 -34.18 -16.17 16.65
C GLY A 416 -33.24 -16.13 17.85
N GLU A 417 -33.70 -16.71 18.96
CA GLU A 417 -32.84 -16.91 20.11
C GLU A 417 -31.73 -17.91 19.79
N LYS A 418 -30.49 -17.55 20.12
CA LYS A 418 -29.31 -18.40 19.95
C LYS A 418 -28.59 -18.55 21.28
N LYS A 419 -27.80 -19.61 21.41
CA LYS A 419 -26.82 -19.72 22.49
C LYS A 419 -25.50 -19.14 22.00
N TRP A 420 -24.94 -18.19 22.75
CA TRP A 420 -23.70 -17.48 22.43
C TRP A 420 -22.61 -17.87 23.40
N TYR A 421 -21.40 -18.01 22.90
CA TYR A 421 -20.27 -18.59 23.61
C TYR A 421 -19.04 -17.69 23.58
N VAL A 422 -18.27 -17.77 24.66
CA VAL A 422 -16.86 -17.37 24.72
C VAL A 422 -16.08 -18.53 25.33
N LYS A 423 -15.06 -19.00 24.63
CA LYS A 423 -14.06 -19.92 25.15
C LYS A 423 -12.77 -19.15 25.43
N ILE A 424 -12.26 -19.31 26.65
CA ILE A 424 -11.03 -18.68 27.13
C ILE A 424 -10.06 -19.80 27.45
N THR A 425 -8.84 -19.71 26.94
CA THR A 425 -7.79 -20.70 27.13
C THR A 425 -6.58 -20.03 27.72
N ASP A 426 -6.06 -20.59 28.81
CA ASP A 426 -4.70 -20.36 29.24
C ASP A 426 -3.81 -21.42 28.59
N THR A 427 -2.80 -20.96 27.88
CA THR A 427 -1.93 -21.82 27.05
C THR A 427 -0.80 -22.48 27.82
N LYS A 428 -0.57 -22.12 29.10
CA LYS A 428 0.51 -22.70 29.90
C LYS A 428 -0.01 -23.26 31.22
N VAL A 429 0.55 -24.40 31.62
CA VAL A 429 0.34 -24.97 32.96
C VAL A 429 1.52 -24.50 33.82
N ASP A 430 1.45 -23.30 34.37
CA ASP A 430 2.55 -22.69 35.14
C ASP A 430 2.11 -22.07 36.49
N GLY A 431 0.83 -22.18 36.83
CA GLY A 431 0.27 -21.63 38.08
C GLY A 431 -0.16 -20.16 37.97
N LEU A 432 0.05 -19.51 36.82
CA LEU A 432 -0.36 -18.13 36.57
C LEU A 432 -1.79 -18.05 36.03
N SER A 433 -2.75 -18.58 36.79
CA SER A 433 -4.13 -18.73 36.33
C SER A 433 -4.84 -17.41 35.96
N GLY A 434 -5.67 -17.42 34.93
CA GLY A 434 -6.71 -16.42 34.72
C GLY A 434 -7.83 -16.51 35.75
N LYS A 435 -8.14 -15.40 36.43
CA LYS A 435 -9.11 -15.34 37.54
C LYS A 435 -10.22 -14.33 37.32
N ASN A 436 -11.27 -14.43 38.15
CA ASN A 436 -12.41 -13.51 38.16
C ASN A 436 -13.05 -13.33 36.79
N ILE A 437 -13.12 -14.44 36.04
CA ILE A 437 -13.63 -14.41 34.69
C ILE A 437 -15.13 -14.11 34.71
N SER A 438 -15.55 -13.14 33.89
CA SER A 438 -16.96 -12.89 33.61
C SER A 438 -17.20 -12.63 32.13
N PHE A 439 -18.39 -12.99 31.65
CA PHE A 439 -18.81 -12.79 30.27
C PHE A 439 -20.17 -12.09 30.23
N LYS A 440 -20.25 -11.01 29.44
CA LYS A 440 -21.50 -10.33 29.12
C LYS A 440 -21.66 -10.09 27.63
N LEU A 441 -22.90 -10.15 27.16
CA LEU A 441 -23.29 -9.70 25.83
C LEU A 441 -23.83 -8.27 25.91
N ILE A 442 -23.43 -7.45 24.95
CA ILE A 442 -23.95 -6.10 24.75
C ILE A 442 -24.52 -6.02 23.34
N ASP A 443 -25.81 -5.73 23.20
CA ASP A 443 -26.45 -5.42 21.92
C ASP A 443 -26.45 -3.90 21.74
N PRO A 444 -25.66 -3.35 20.79
CA PRO A 444 -25.55 -1.90 20.61
C PRO A 444 -26.83 -1.23 20.07
N VAL A 445 -27.74 -1.99 19.48
CA VAL A 445 -29.00 -1.48 18.91
C VAL A 445 -30.02 -1.28 20.03
N THR A 446 -30.23 -2.29 20.88
CA THR A 446 -31.16 -2.19 22.02
C THR A 446 -30.53 -1.58 23.26
N LYS A 447 -29.19 -1.54 23.32
CA LYS A 447 -28.38 -1.19 24.50
C LYS A 447 -28.58 -2.17 25.68
N SER A 448 -29.10 -3.37 25.40
CA SER A 448 -29.30 -4.40 26.42
C SER A 448 -27.97 -5.04 26.80
N GLU A 449 -27.81 -5.38 28.09
CA GLU A 449 -26.68 -6.15 28.59
C GLU A 449 -27.17 -7.43 29.28
N THR A 450 -26.58 -8.58 28.93
CA THR A 450 -26.92 -9.91 29.48
C THR A 450 -25.67 -10.59 30.02
N PHE A 451 -25.74 -11.26 31.18
CA PHE A 451 -24.58 -11.81 31.88
C PHE A 451 -24.64 -13.34 31.97
N ALA A 452 -23.50 -14.02 31.75
CA ALA A 452 -23.30 -15.40 32.14
C ALA A 452 -22.02 -15.55 32.93
N VAL A 453 -22.20 -15.88 34.21
CA VAL A 453 -21.16 -16.36 35.11
C VAL A 453 -20.14 -15.30 35.55
N GLN A 454 -19.85 -15.30 36.85
CA GLN A 454 -18.86 -14.45 37.50
C GLN A 454 -18.00 -15.34 38.43
N GLY A 455 -16.68 -15.23 38.33
CA GLY A 455 -15.75 -15.87 39.28
C GLY A 455 -15.15 -17.21 38.83
N ALA A 456 -15.11 -17.50 37.53
CA ALA A 456 -14.42 -18.69 37.01
C ALA A 456 -12.89 -18.48 36.93
N THR A 457 -12.14 -19.59 36.85
CA THR A 457 -10.67 -19.63 36.78
C THR A 457 -10.17 -20.59 35.70
N VAL A 458 -8.99 -20.34 35.12
CA VAL A 458 -8.37 -21.13 34.05
C VAL A 458 -6.85 -21.15 34.21
N ASP A 459 -6.19 -22.31 34.06
CA ASP A 459 -4.72 -22.47 34.13
C ASP A 459 -4.31 -23.69 33.28
N GLY A 460 -3.58 -23.44 32.20
CA GLY A 460 -3.15 -24.45 31.23
C GLY A 460 -4.26 -25.30 30.61
N ASN A 461 -5.49 -24.77 30.58
CA ASN A 461 -6.67 -25.41 30.02
C ASN A 461 -7.64 -24.38 29.44
N SER A 462 -8.84 -24.82 29.04
CA SER A 462 -9.89 -23.94 28.52
C SER A 462 -11.15 -23.99 29.37
N ILE A 463 -11.85 -22.86 29.44
CA ILE A 463 -13.23 -22.75 29.94
C ILE A 463 -14.11 -22.23 28.82
N THR A 464 -15.34 -22.73 28.73
CA THR A 464 -16.36 -22.20 27.83
C THR A 464 -17.52 -21.65 28.65
N LEU A 465 -17.83 -20.37 28.44
CA LEU A 465 -18.99 -19.69 29.00
C LEU A 465 -20.04 -19.50 27.92
N SER A 466 -21.32 -19.56 28.28
CA SER A 466 -22.40 -19.33 27.32
C SER A 466 -23.67 -18.75 27.93
N MET A 467 -24.48 -18.08 27.10
CA MET A 467 -25.83 -17.61 27.45
C MET A 467 -26.76 -17.67 26.25
N ASN A 468 -28.05 -17.79 26.51
CA ASN A 468 -29.07 -17.60 25.47
C ASN A 468 -29.35 -16.10 25.33
N TYR A 469 -29.39 -15.62 24.09
CA TYR A 469 -29.76 -14.24 23.80
C TYR A 469 -30.41 -14.15 22.43
N GLN A 470 -31.50 -13.40 22.35
CA GLN A 470 -32.17 -13.07 21.10
C GLN A 470 -31.66 -11.72 20.59
N LEU A 471 -30.91 -11.79 19.50
CA LEU A 471 -30.36 -10.62 18.82
C LEU A 471 -31.48 -9.77 18.21
N SER A 472 -31.29 -8.45 18.23
CA SER A 472 -32.13 -7.53 17.47
C SER A 472 -32.22 -7.97 16.00
N PRO A 473 -33.41 -7.93 15.35
CA PRO A 473 -33.56 -8.38 13.98
C PRO A 473 -32.55 -7.71 13.05
N ILE A 474 -31.74 -8.51 12.37
CA ILE A 474 -30.77 -8.01 11.40
C ILE A 474 -31.39 -8.15 10.01
N ASN A 475 -31.41 -7.05 9.26
CA ASN A 475 -31.56 -7.10 7.81
C ASN A 475 -30.20 -7.50 7.21
N ASN A 476 -29.84 -8.77 7.31
CA ASN A 476 -28.60 -9.26 6.72
C ASN A 476 -28.85 -9.43 5.20
N PRO A 477 -28.08 -8.77 4.30
CA PRO A 477 -28.14 -9.13 2.89
C PRO A 477 -27.83 -10.62 2.76
N ALA A 478 -28.54 -11.31 1.86
CA ALA A 478 -28.26 -12.71 1.57
C ALA A 478 -26.76 -12.84 1.23
N THR A 479 -26.01 -13.63 2.00
CA THR A 479 -24.62 -13.96 1.68
C THR A 479 -24.61 -15.17 0.75
N LYS A 480 -23.67 -15.20 -0.19
CA LYS A 480 -23.40 -16.42 -0.98
C LYS A 480 -22.66 -17.47 -0.17
N TRP A 481 -22.26 -17.19 1.07
CA TRP A 481 -21.29 -18.00 1.81
C TRP A 481 -21.86 -18.58 3.09
N ALA A 482 -21.39 -19.77 3.43
CA ALA A 482 -21.62 -20.38 4.73
C ALA A 482 -20.34 -21.07 5.20
N TYR A 483 -19.85 -20.65 6.36
CA TYR A 483 -18.74 -21.33 7.03
C TYR A 483 -19.21 -22.54 7.83
N LYS A 484 -18.46 -23.64 7.75
CA LYS A 484 -18.73 -24.90 8.45
C LYS A 484 -17.45 -25.41 9.11
N LYS A 485 -17.56 -25.78 10.39
CA LYS A 485 -16.46 -26.36 11.15
C LYS A 485 -16.04 -27.71 10.57
N GLY A 486 -14.74 -27.91 10.42
CA GLY A 486 -14.12 -29.15 9.96
C GLY A 486 -14.03 -30.21 11.05
N ILE A 487 -13.50 -31.37 10.68
CA ILE A 487 -13.08 -32.40 11.64
C ILE A 487 -11.68 -32.07 12.19
N ASN A 488 -11.36 -32.54 13.41
CA ASN A 488 -10.08 -32.27 14.06
C ASN A 488 -8.89 -32.69 13.16
N ASN A 489 -7.94 -31.78 12.94
CA ASN A 489 -6.83 -32.00 12.01
C ASN A 489 -5.65 -32.78 12.64
N GLU A 490 -5.61 -32.91 13.97
CA GLU A 490 -4.63 -33.80 14.63
C GLU A 490 -4.88 -35.28 14.30
N ASP A 491 -6.14 -35.61 14.00
CA ASP A 491 -6.59 -36.98 13.74
C ASP A 491 -6.75 -37.30 12.25
N TYR A 492 -6.85 -36.28 11.38
CA TYR A 492 -7.16 -36.43 9.95
C TYR A 492 -6.39 -35.42 9.08
N ASN A 493 -5.80 -35.88 7.95
CA ASN A 493 -5.15 -35.01 6.96
C ASN A 493 -5.61 -35.34 5.54
N PHE A 494 -6.59 -34.59 5.04
CA PHE A 494 -7.19 -34.85 3.74
C PHE A 494 -6.30 -34.46 2.56
N SER A 495 -6.22 -35.34 1.56
CA SER A 495 -5.56 -35.09 0.28
C SER A 495 -6.25 -33.96 -0.52
N SER A 496 -5.55 -33.41 -1.52
CA SER A 496 -6.09 -32.42 -2.46
C SER A 496 -6.85 -33.04 -3.64
N ASN A 497 -7.50 -34.18 -3.41
CA ASN A 497 -8.23 -34.94 -4.42
C ASN A 497 -9.63 -35.26 -3.90
N THR A 498 -10.55 -34.31 -4.05
CA THR A 498 -11.95 -34.51 -3.68
C THR A 498 -12.81 -34.89 -4.89
N VAL A 499 -13.83 -35.72 -4.65
CA VAL A 499 -14.82 -36.08 -5.67
C VAL A 499 -16.22 -35.98 -5.09
N SER A 500 -17.20 -35.59 -5.91
CA SER A 500 -18.60 -35.49 -5.52
C SER A 500 -19.41 -36.59 -6.18
N TYR A 501 -20.37 -37.16 -5.44
CA TYR A 501 -21.38 -38.08 -5.95
C TYR A 501 -22.64 -38.01 -5.09
N GLY A 502 -23.80 -37.79 -5.72
CA GLY A 502 -25.04 -37.50 -4.99
C GLY A 502 -24.89 -36.25 -4.12
N ASN A 503 -25.33 -36.32 -2.87
CA ASN A 503 -25.20 -35.26 -1.87
C ASN A 503 -23.91 -35.37 -1.03
N LYS A 504 -22.92 -36.15 -1.48
CA LYS A 504 -21.69 -36.44 -0.73
C LYS A 504 -20.46 -35.94 -1.46
N ILE A 505 -19.49 -35.48 -0.68
CA ILE A 505 -18.13 -35.23 -1.13
C ILE A 505 -17.20 -36.23 -0.45
N TYR A 506 -16.43 -36.97 -1.23
CA TYR A 506 -15.48 -37.96 -0.77
C TYR A 506 -14.06 -37.43 -0.89
N THR A 507 -13.25 -37.73 0.12
CA THR A 507 -11.83 -37.38 0.17
C THR A 507 -11.04 -38.50 0.80
N TYR A 508 -9.79 -38.66 0.36
CA TYR A 508 -8.86 -39.59 0.96
C TYR A 508 -8.13 -38.94 2.14
N ASP A 509 -8.10 -39.63 3.28
CA ASP A 509 -7.29 -39.27 4.43
C ASP A 509 -5.89 -39.88 4.32
N MET A 510 -4.88 -39.03 4.28
CA MET A 510 -3.49 -39.44 4.14
C MET A 510 -2.88 -39.99 5.43
N VAL A 511 -3.51 -39.77 6.59
CA VAL A 511 -3.01 -40.26 7.88
C VAL A 511 -3.56 -41.65 8.17
N ASN A 512 -4.89 -41.81 8.12
CA ASN A 512 -5.51 -43.10 8.46
C ASN A 512 -5.66 -44.03 7.24
N HIS A 513 -5.40 -43.53 6.03
CA HIS A 513 -5.58 -44.27 4.77
C HIS A 513 -7.04 -44.66 4.47
N ASP A 514 -7.99 -43.89 5.00
CA ASP A 514 -9.43 -44.12 4.87
C ASP A 514 -10.06 -43.25 3.76
N LEU A 515 -11.18 -43.72 3.18
CA LEU A 515 -12.10 -42.84 2.46
C LEU A 515 -13.05 -42.19 3.45
N VAL A 516 -13.03 -40.87 3.49
CA VAL A 516 -13.89 -40.04 4.35
C VAL A 516 -14.91 -39.32 3.48
N GLN A 517 -16.14 -39.19 3.97
CA GLN A 517 -17.20 -38.44 3.29
C GLN A 517 -17.69 -37.25 4.12
N TYR A 518 -18.06 -36.19 3.41
CA TYR A 518 -18.83 -35.07 3.93
C TYR A 518 -20.25 -35.13 3.38
N ASP A 519 -21.24 -35.16 4.27
CA ASP A 519 -22.65 -35.04 3.93
C ASP A 519 -23.03 -33.56 3.81
N THR A 520 -23.43 -33.16 2.60
CA THR A 520 -23.80 -31.76 2.33
C THR A 520 -25.17 -31.36 2.90
N ASP A 521 -26.07 -32.31 3.18
CA ASP A 521 -27.38 -32.04 3.75
C ASP A 521 -27.30 -31.89 5.27
N THR A 522 -26.59 -32.80 5.95
CA THR A 522 -26.41 -32.76 7.41
C THR A 522 -25.20 -31.92 7.86
N SER A 523 -24.38 -31.45 6.91
CA SER A 523 -23.15 -30.69 7.18
C SER A 523 -22.14 -31.43 8.07
N SER A 524 -22.03 -32.75 7.95
CA SER A 524 -21.23 -33.59 8.87
C SER A 524 -20.25 -34.51 8.17
N TRP A 525 -19.09 -34.71 8.79
CA TRP A 525 -18.06 -35.67 8.37
C TRP A 525 -18.32 -37.07 8.94
N SER A 526 -17.95 -38.10 8.19
CA SER A 526 -17.93 -39.50 8.65
C SER A 526 -16.91 -40.33 7.86
N VAL A 527 -16.25 -41.28 8.50
CA VAL A 527 -15.44 -42.30 7.80
C VAL A 527 -16.39 -43.18 6.99
N TYR A 528 -16.16 -43.28 5.67
CA TYR A 528 -17.00 -44.06 4.76
C TYR A 528 -16.51 -45.50 4.61
N ASP A 529 -15.21 -45.68 4.40
CA ASP A 529 -14.60 -46.98 4.17
C ASP A 529 -13.11 -47.00 4.57
N GLN A 530 -12.75 -47.95 5.43
CA GLN A 530 -11.38 -48.11 5.98
C GLN A 530 -10.52 -49.13 5.22
N THR A 531 -11.04 -49.63 4.09
CA THR A 531 -10.36 -50.64 3.27
C THR A 531 -9.59 -50.03 2.09
N TRP A 532 -9.40 -48.71 2.09
CA TRP A 532 -8.70 -48.01 1.02
C TRP A 532 -7.19 -48.29 1.03
N PRO A 533 -6.57 -48.51 -0.13
CA PRO A 533 -5.12 -48.70 -0.21
C PRO A 533 -4.39 -47.36 0.03
N GLU A 534 -3.11 -47.45 0.37
CA GLU A 534 -2.24 -46.28 0.44
C GLU A 534 -2.17 -45.56 -0.91
N LEU A 535 -2.46 -44.25 -0.92
CA LEU A 535 -2.34 -43.40 -2.10
C LEU A 535 -1.18 -42.42 -1.95
N SER A 536 -0.46 -42.17 -3.04
CA SER A 536 0.57 -41.13 -3.09
C SER A 536 -0.06 -39.74 -3.22
N SER A 537 0.65 -38.71 -2.76
CA SER A 537 0.23 -37.30 -2.85
C SER A 537 0.04 -36.77 -4.28
N ILE A 538 0.54 -37.49 -5.28
CA ILE A 538 0.41 -37.16 -6.71
C ILE A 538 -0.68 -37.97 -7.42
N SER A 539 -1.34 -38.89 -6.71
CA SER A 539 -2.49 -39.61 -7.25
C SER A 539 -3.62 -38.62 -7.57
N LYS A 540 -4.46 -38.94 -8.57
CA LYS A 540 -5.63 -38.13 -8.94
C LYS A 540 -6.91 -38.95 -8.87
N MET A 541 -8.00 -38.33 -8.43
CA MET A 541 -9.32 -38.96 -8.32
C MET A 541 -10.32 -38.22 -9.20
N VAL A 542 -11.18 -38.97 -9.90
CA VAL A 542 -12.34 -38.42 -10.62
C VAL A 542 -13.52 -39.37 -10.46
N CYS A 543 -14.74 -38.84 -10.36
CA CYS A 543 -15.94 -39.65 -10.20
C CYS A 543 -16.80 -39.60 -11.46
N ILE A 544 -17.30 -40.77 -11.87
CA ILE A 544 -18.33 -40.93 -12.90
C ILE A 544 -19.31 -41.98 -12.40
N ASN A 545 -20.61 -41.65 -12.37
CA ASN A 545 -21.71 -42.59 -12.10
C ASN A 545 -21.49 -43.50 -10.87
N GLY A 546 -21.08 -42.93 -9.73
CA GLY A 546 -20.89 -43.67 -8.48
C GLY A 546 -19.60 -44.48 -8.39
N LYS A 547 -18.69 -44.30 -9.35
CA LYS A 547 -17.38 -44.94 -9.37
C LYS A 547 -16.28 -43.89 -9.27
N ILE A 548 -15.30 -44.11 -8.39
CA ILE A 548 -14.14 -43.26 -8.22
C ILE A 548 -12.97 -43.89 -8.97
N TYR A 549 -12.50 -43.21 -10.00
CA TYR A 549 -11.34 -43.57 -10.80
C TYR A 549 -10.09 -42.94 -10.17
N VAL A 550 -9.15 -43.79 -9.77
CA VAL A 550 -7.91 -43.43 -9.08
C VAL A 550 -6.72 -43.67 -10.01
N PHE A 551 -6.11 -42.58 -10.42
CA PHE A 551 -4.88 -42.58 -11.20
C PHE A 551 -3.69 -42.61 -10.24
N LYS A 552 -3.05 -43.78 -10.11
CA LYS A 552 -1.91 -43.97 -9.20
C LYS A 552 -0.61 -43.66 -9.92
N THR A 553 0.22 -42.83 -9.31
CA THR A 553 1.48 -42.36 -9.90
C THR A 553 2.55 -42.17 -8.82
N ASN A 554 3.84 -42.31 -9.16
CA ASN A 554 4.96 -42.26 -8.18
C ASN A 554 6.09 -41.27 -8.53
N SER A 555 6.54 -41.14 -9.79
CA SER A 555 7.49 -40.11 -10.27
C SER A 555 7.77 -40.23 -11.78
N ILE A 556 8.14 -39.13 -12.46
CA ILE A 556 8.71 -39.17 -13.83
C ILE A 556 10.22 -39.49 -13.84
N TYR A 557 10.89 -39.39 -12.69
CA TYR A 557 12.35 -39.51 -12.58
C TYR A 557 12.82 -40.91 -12.20
N THR A 558 11.92 -41.83 -11.85
CA THR A 558 12.24 -43.22 -11.53
C THR A 558 12.12 -44.11 -12.77
N VAL A 559 12.71 -45.30 -12.71
CA VAL A 559 12.65 -46.30 -13.81
C VAL A 559 11.32 -47.05 -13.82
N ASP A 560 10.62 -47.06 -12.69
CA ASP A 560 9.34 -47.77 -12.46
C ASP A 560 8.19 -46.77 -12.35
N THR A 561 7.80 -46.13 -13.46
CA THR A 561 6.67 -45.19 -13.47
C THR A 561 5.34 -45.95 -13.37
N ILE A 562 4.59 -45.73 -12.30
CA ILE A 562 3.23 -46.28 -12.15
C ILE A 562 2.25 -45.37 -12.91
N ASN A 563 1.44 -45.97 -13.80
CA ASN A 563 0.40 -45.32 -14.61
C ASN A 563 -0.93 -46.10 -14.54
N SER A 564 -1.16 -46.85 -13.46
CA SER A 564 -2.36 -47.67 -13.31
C SER A 564 -3.61 -46.83 -13.06
N LEU A 565 -4.74 -47.39 -13.49
CA LEU A 565 -6.07 -46.84 -13.27
C LEU A 565 -6.87 -47.87 -12.49
N ASP A 566 -7.15 -47.58 -11.22
CA ASP A 566 -8.01 -48.41 -10.39
C ASP A 566 -9.36 -47.73 -10.19
N VAL A 567 -10.43 -48.50 -10.10
CA VAL A 567 -11.80 -48.00 -9.98
C VAL A 567 -12.42 -48.56 -8.73
N TYR A 568 -12.85 -47.68 -7.85
CA TYR A 568 -13.60 -48.02 -6.65
C TYR A 568 -15.09 -47.76 -6.87
N ASP A 569 -15.90 -48.80 -6.71
CA ASP A 569 -17.35 -48.68 -6.72
C ASP A 569 -17.85 -48.26 -5.34
N ILE A 570 -18.49 -47.10 -5.24
CA ILE A 570 -18.93 -46.54 -3.96
C ILE A 570 -19.99 -47.44 -3.32
N GLN A 571 -20.89 -48.04 -4.10
CA GLN A 571 -22.03 -48.78 -3.59
C GLN A 571 -21.62 -50.17 -3.09
N SER A 572 -20.85 -50.91 -3.89
CA SER A 572 -20.40 -52.25 -3.50
C SER A 572 -19.13 -52.25 -2.64
N LYS A 573 -18.43 -51.12 -2.54
CA LYS A 573 -17.14 -50.99 -1.84
C LYS A 573 -16.06 -51.94 -2.38
N THR A 574 -16.02 -52.11 -3.70
CA THR A 574 -15.11 -53.03 -4.38
C THR A 574 -14.20 -52.30 -5.34
N TRP A 575 -12.98 -52.82 -5.50
CA TRP A 575 -11.98 -52.31 -6.43
C TRP A 575 -11.90 -53.16 -7.71
N GLU A 576 -11.67 -52.50 -8.84
CA GLU A 576 -11.36 -53.11 -10.13
C GLU A 576 -10.21 -52.36 -10.81
N THR A 577 -9.21 -53.07 -11.34
CA THR A 577 -8.15 -52.46 -12.14
C THR A 577 -8.57 -52.37 -13.61
N LYS A 578 -8.40 -51.19 -14.21
CA LYS A 578 -8.73 -50.89 -15.61
C LYS A 578 -7.47 -50.72 -16.46
N GLN A 579 -7.66 -50.46 -17.77
CA GLN A 579 -6.55 -50.24 -18.68
C GLN A 579 -5.71 -49.04 -18.21
N ALA A 580 -4.41 -49.30 -17.98
CA ALA A 580 -3.45 -48.29 -17.59
C ALA A 580 -3.35 -47.16 -18.63
N MET A 581 -3.02 -45.96 -18.17
CA MET A 581 -2.86 -44.80 -19.04
C MET A 581 -1.70 -45.04 -20.02
N PRO A 582 -1.84 -44.76 -21.33
CA PRO A 582 -0.80 -45.05 -22.32
C PRO A 582 0.57 -44.46 -21.99
N GLN A 583 0.59 -43.27 -21.37
CA GLN A 583 1.79 -42.63 -20.87
C GLN A 583 1.46 -41.79 -19.64
N TYR A 584 2.26 -41.90 -18.58
CA TYR A 584 2.15 -41.05 -17.41
C TYR A 584 2.45 -39.58 -17.72
N ARG A 585 1.71 -38.66 -17.09
CA ARG A 585 1.84 -37.20 -17.26
C ARG A 585 1.86 -36.49 -15.91
N LEU A 586 2.99 -35.89 -15.56
CA LEU A 586 3.12 -35.11 -14.31
C LEU A 586 2.48 -33.73 -14.47
N GLY A 587 1.67 -33.32 -13.49
CA GLY A 587 1.00 -32.03 -13.52
C GLY A 587 -0.07 -31.92 -14.61
N ALA A 588 -0.54 -33.05 -15.15
CA ALA A 588 -1.69 -33.07 -16.05
C ALA A 588 -2.99 -32.83 -15.27
N ALA A 589 -3.94 -32.20 -15.94
CA ALA A 589 -5.30 -32.06 -15.41
C ALA A 589 -6.13 -33.29 -15.82
N VAL A 590 -6.98 -33.76 -14.91
CA VAL A 590 -7.88 -34.90 -15.11
C VAL A 590 -9.31 -34.43 -14.88
N SER A 591 -10.19 -34.62 -15.86
CA SER A 591 -11.58 -34.17 -15.82
C SER A 591 -12.53 -35.26 -16.32
N ALA A 592 -13.70 -35.39 -15.67
CA ALA A 592 -14.80 -36.18 -16.19
C ALA A 592 -15.78 -35.26 -16.92
N CYS A 593 -16.10 -35.58 -18.17
CA CYS A 593 -17.03 -34.81 -18.98
C CYS A 593 -17.79 -35.75 -19.91
N ASN A 594 -19.11 -35.59 -20.01
CA ASN A 594 -19.98 -36.39 -20.89
C ASN A 594 -19.75 -37.92 -20.75
N GLY A 595 -19.58 -38.41 -19.52
CA GLY A 595 -19.40 -39.83 -19.21
C GLY A 595 -18.01 -40.41 -19.52
N LYS A 596 -17.05 -39.59 -19.95
CA LYS A 596 -15.67 -39.98 -20.25
C LYS A 596 -14.67 -39.23 -19.37
N ILE A 597 -13.43 -39.73 -19.32
CA ILE A 597 -12.34 -39.09 -18.58
C ILE A 597 -11.33 -38.51 -19.57
N TYR A 598 -10.89 -37.28 -19.32
CA TYR A 598 -9.91 -36.56 -20.14
C TYR A 598 -8.68 -36.23 -19.31
N VAL A 599 -7.50 -36.55 -19.83
CA VAL A 599 -6.20 -36.18 -19.26
C VAL A 599 -5.51 -35.22 -20.22
N THR A 600 -5.34 -33.97 -19.78
CA THR A 600 -4.88 -32.87 -20.64
C THR A 600 -3.60 -32.23 -20.12
N GLY A 601 -2.68 -31.93 -21.02
CA GLY A 601 -1.44 -31.21 -20.72
C GLY A 601 -0.46 -32.03 -19.86
N GLY A 602 0.37 -31.31 -19.10
CA GLY A 602 1.38 -31.87 -18.22
C GLY A 602 2.72 -32.14 -18.90
N LYS A 603 3.63 -32.75 -18.15
CA LYS A 603 4.96 -33.14 -18.59
C LYS A 603 5.00 -34.61 -18.98
N VAL A 604 5.49 -34.87 -20.19
CA VAL A 604 5.82 -36.21 -20.69
C VAL A 604 7.32 -36.41 -20.66
N CYS A 605 7.75 -37.64 -20.37
CA CYS A 605 9.15 -38.06 -20.41
C CYS A 605 9.33 -39.06 -21.55
N THR A 606 10.24 -38.77 -22.47
CA THR A 606 10.60 -39.67 -23.57
C THR A 606 12.08 -40.04 -23.49
N PHE A 607 12.42 -41.27 -23.89
CA PHE A 607 13.81 -41.67 -24.05
C PHE A 607 14.40 -40.97 -25.28
N ILE A 608 15.62 -40.47 -25.14
CA ILE A 608 16.39 -40.01 -26.30
C ILE A 608 17.06 -41.26 -26.89
N GLU A 609 16.69 -41.62 -28.12
CA GLU A 609 17.21 -42.80 -28.82
C GLU A 609 18.74 -42.89 -28.71
N ASN A 610 19.25 -44.10 -28.46
CA ASN A 610 20.67 -44.40 -28.33
C ASN A 610 21.40 -43.66 -27.18
N THR A 611 20.67 -43.16 -26.18
CA THR A 611 21.26 -42.61 -24.96
C THR A 611 20.52 -43.09 -23.70
N SER A 612 21.19 -43.04 -22.55
CA SER A 612 20.54 -43.18 -21.23
C SER A 612 19.86 -41.89 -20.76
N ARG A 613 19.79 -40.86 -21.61
CA ARG A 613 19.25 -39.53 -21.26
C ARG A 613 17.75 -39.47 -21.51
N ARG A 614 17.06 -38.77 -20.62
CA ARG A 614 15.61 -38.53 -20.66
C ARG A 614 15.33 -37.10 -21.13
N ARG A 615 14.33 -36.94 -21.98
CA ARG A 615 13.80 -35.62 -22.37
C ARG A 615 12.44 -35.43 -21.69
N VAL A 616 12.34 -34.39 -20.88
CA VAL A 616 11.06 -33.94 -20.31
C VAL A 616 10.55 -32.81 -21.18
N SER A 617 9.30 -32.88 -21.62
CA SER A 617 8.68 -31.84 -22.45
C SER A 617 7.21 -31.66 -22.05
N LEU A 618 6.69 -30.46 -22.24
CA LEU A 618 5.27 -30.21 -22.09
C LEU A 618 4.52 -30.78 -23.30
N THR A 619 3.31 -31.27 -23.07
CA THR A 619 2.41 -31.72 -24.13
C THR A 619 1.13 -30.91 -24.13
N ASN A 620 0.47 -30.81 -25.28
CA ASN A 620 -0.87 -30.29 -25.44
C ASN A 620 -1.87 -31.36 -25.93
N GLU A 621 -1.43 -32.62 -25.96
CA GLU A 621 -2.29 -33.75 -26.29
C GLU A 621 -3.36 -33.98 -25.22
N ILE A 622 -4.46 -34.58 -25.65
CA ILE A 622 -5.59 -34.96 -24.80
C ILE A 622 -5.71 -36.49 -24.84
N LEU A 623 -5.64 -37.15 -23.70
CA LEU A 623 -5.99 -38.57 -23.61
C LEU A 623 -7.44 -38.68 -23.15
N GLU A 624 -8.29 -39.27 -23.98
CA GLU A 624 -9.66 -39.63 -23.64
C GLU A 624 -9.71 -41.10 -23.22
N TYR A 625 -10.31 -41.38 -22.08
CA TYR A 625 -10.64 -42.72 -21.62
C TYR A 625 -12.15 -42.91 -21.64
N ASP A 626 -12.57 -43.98 -22.30
CA ASP A 626 -13.94 -44.46 -22.31
C ASP A 626 -14.10 -45.59 -21.28
N PRO A 627 -14.84 -45.37 -20.18
CA PRO A 627 -15.00 -46.38 -19.14
C PRO A 627 -15.85 -47.59 -19.57
N ILE A 628 -16.66 -47.48 -20.63
CA ILE A 628 -17.52 -48.55 -21.11
C ILE A 628 -16.69 -49.57 -21.89
N SER A 629 -15.90 -49.10 -22.87
CA SER A 629 -15.03 -49.96 -23.66
C SER A 629 -13.69 -50.26 -22.96
N ASN A 630 -13.37 -49.56 -21.88
CA ASN A 630 -12.08 -49.63 -21.18
C ASN A 630 -10.90 -49.37 -22.15
N THR A 631 -11.02 -48.31 -22.96
CA THR A 631 -10.03 -47.95 -23.98
C THR A 631 -9.60 -46.50 -23.89
N TRP A 632 -8.34 -46.24 -24.23
CA TRP A 632 -7.78 -44.90 -24.39
C TRP A 632 -7.67 -44.49 -25.86
N ILE A 633 -7.94 -43.21 -26.14
CA ILE A 633 -7.71 -42.57 -27.44
C ILE A 633 -6.92 -41.28 -27.22
N THR A 634 -5.90 -41.04 -28.03
CA THR A 634 -5.18 -39.75 -28.06
C THR A 634 -5.86 -38.83 -29.07
N LYS A 635 -6.29 -37.66 -28.59
CA LYS A 635 -6.82 -36.56 -29.39
C LYS A 635 -5.81 -35.43 -29.49
N THR A 636 -5.85 -34.70 -30.60
CA THR A 636 -5.11 -33.47 -30.82
C THR A 636 -6.08 -32.30 -30.94
N SER A 637 -5.77 -31.21 -30.24
CA SER A 637 -6.45 -29.92 -30.35
C SER A 637 -5.40 -28.81 -30.33
N ASN A 638 -5.79 -27.58 -30.67
CA ASN A 638 -4.95 -26.39 -30.57
C ASN A 638 -4.76 -25.89 -29.13
N LEU A 639 -4.82 -26.79 -28.13
CA LEU A 639 -4.57 -26.43 -26.74
C LEU A 639 -3.14 -25.90 -26.59
N MET A 640 -2.96 -24.91 -25.72
CA MET A 640 -1.65 -24.45 -25.31
C MET A 640 -0.95 -25.51 -24.44
N TYR A 641 0.37 -25.62 -24.58
CA TYR A 641 1.21 -26.42 -23.70
C TYR A 641 1.15 -25.85 -22.27
N ARG A 642 0.55 -26.60 -21.34
CA ARG A 642 0.46 -26.19 -19.93
C ARG A 642 0.63 -27.38 -18.97
N GLN A 643 1.31 -27.16 -17.85
CA GLN A 643 1.31 -28.06 -16.69
C GLN A 643 0.67 -27.35 -15.48
N ASN A 644 0.23 -28.13 -14.50
CA ASN A 644 -0.43 -27.66 -13.28
C ASN A 644 -1.64 -26.75 -13.58
N ALA A 645 -2.29 -26.98 -14.71
CA ALA A 645 -3.52 -26.27 -15.08
C ALA A 645 -4.66 -26.71 -14.16
N SER A 646 -5.53 -25.78 -13.83
CA SER A 646 -6.81 -26.11 -13.22
C SER A 646 -7.86 -26.30 -14.32
N THR A 647 -8.77 -27.25 -14.11
CA THR A 647 -9.85 -27.54 -15.05
C THR A 647 -11.19 -27.51 -14.37
N ALA A 648 -12.18 -26.94 -15.05
CA ALA A 648 -13.57 -26.98 -14.62
C ALA A 648 -14.44 -27.51 -15.76
N VAL A 649 -15.52 -28.22 -15.43
CA VAL A 649 -16.43 -28.81 -16.41
C VAL A 649 -17.80 -28.17 -16.23
N GLY A 650 -18.32 -27.57 -17.30
CA GLY A 650 -19.60 -26.87 -17.32
C GLY A 650 -20.19 -26.92 -18.73
N ASP A 651 -21.52 -27.04 -18.83
CA ASP A 651 -22.24 -27.14 -20.10
C ASP A 651 -21.65 -28.17 -21.10
N GLY A 652 -21.18 -29.31 -20.58
CA GLY A 652 -20.60 -30.38 -21.40
C GLY A 652 -19.22 -30.07 -22.01
N LYS A 653 -18.55 -29.00 -21.56
CA LYS A 653 -17.23 -28.57 -22.02
C LYS A 653 -16.20 -28.54 -20.89
N ILE A 654 -14.92 -28.52 -21.25
CA ILE A 654 -13.80 -28.49 -20.30
C ILE A 654 -13.07 -27.15 -20.45
N TYR A 655 -12.96 -26.39 -19.37
CA TYR A 655 -12.26 -25.11 -19.34
C TYR A 655 -10.89 -25.27 -18.71
N HIS A 656 -9.84 -24.97 -19.46
CA HIS A 656 -8.44 -24.96 -19.02
C HIS A 656 -8.03 -23.56 -18.63
N ILE A 657 -7.74 -23.39 -17.35
CA ILE A 657 -7.47 -22.09 -16.74
C ILE A 657 -6.17 -22.24 -15.94
N THR A 658 -5.40 -21.15 -15.83
CA THR A 658 -4.09 -21.13 -15.15
C THR A 658 -3.08 -22.15 -15.71
N GLY A 659 -2.06 -22.49 -14.91
CA GLY A 659 -0.92 -23.32 -15.29
C GLY A 659 0.26 -22.51 -15.80
N ASN A 660 1.33 -23.20 -16.17
CA ASN A 660 2.51 -22.59 -16.78
C ASN A 660 3.00 -23.36 -18.01
N ASN A 661 3.65 -22.65 -18.93
CA ASN A 661 4.20 -23.20 -20.18
C ASN A 661 5.73 -23.36 -20.15
N GLY A 662 6.36 -23.23 -18.97
CA GLY A 662 7.82 -23.26 -18.80
C GLY A 662 8.51 -21.90 -18.96
N SER A 663 7.84 -20.91 -19.57
CA SER A 663 8.33 -19.52 -19.69
C SER A 663 7.61 -18.56 -18.74
N GLY A 664 6.41 -18.90 -18.27
CA GLY A 664 5.66 -18.10 -17.31
C GLY A 664 4.26 -18.67 -17.01
N ASP A 665 3.55 -18.01 -16.11
CA ASP A 665 2.16 -18.30 -15.76
C ASP A 665 1.20 -17.86 -16.88
N ILE A 666 0.12 -18.62 -17.11
CA ILE A 666 -0.81 -18.41 -18.24
C ILE A 666 -2.13 -17.82 -17.72
N TYR A 667 -2.49 -16.64 -18.21
CA TYR A 667 -3.79 -15.98 -17.94
C TYR A 667 -4.90 -16.39 -18.91
N THR A 668 -4.53 -16.96 -20.05
CA THR A 668 -5.45 -17.34 -21.11
C THR A 668 -6.30 -18.54 -20.73
N VAL A 669 -7.61 -18.37 -20.92
CA VAL A 669 -8.63 -19.40 -20.69
C VAL A 669 -8.97 -20.08 -22.01
N GLU A 670 -8.84 -21.40 -22.04
CA GLU A 670 -9.18 -22.22 -23.20
C GLU A 670 -10.40 -23.09 -22.89
N GLU A 671 -11.45 -22.97 -23.68
CA GLU A 671 -12.62 -23.85 -23.66
C GLU A 671 -12.39 -24.98 -24.67
N TYR A 672 -12.38 -26.23 -24.19
CA TYR A 672 -12.31 -27.43 -25.02
C TYR A 672 -13.68 -28.10 -25.09
N ASP A 673 -14.20 -28.27 -26.30
CA ASP A 673 -15.41 -29.01 -26.63
C ASP A 673 -15.04 -30.46 -27.00
N PRO A 674 -15.34 -31.45 -26.13
CA PRO A 674 -14.97 -32.84 -26.38
C PRO A 674 -15.76 -33.51 -27.50
N MET A 675 -16.95 -33.00 -27.82
CA MET A 675 -17.82 -33.54 -28.88
C MET A 675 -17.27 -33.20 -30.26
N ASN A 676 -16.83 -31.95 -30.43
CA ASN A 676 -16.28 -31.46 -31.69
C ASN A 676 -14.75 -31.58 -31.78
N ASN A 677 -14.08 -31.88 -30.67
CA ASN A 677 -12.62 -31.89 -30.55
C ASN A 677 -12.01 -30.54 -30.98
N THR A 678 -12.60 -29.44 -30.51
CA THR A 678 -12.17 -28.08 -30.83
C THR A 678 -11.88 -27.29 -29.57
N THR A 679 -10.92 -26.37 -29.65
CA THR A 679 -10.59 -25.45 -28.56
C THR A 679 -10.81 -24.01 -29.01
N THR A 680 -11.40 -23.20 -28.14
CA THR A 680 -11.61 -21.77 -28.34
C THR A 680 -11.06 -20.98 -27.16
N ILE A 681 -10.39 -19.86 -27.43
CA ILE A 681 -9.97 -18.92 -26.38
C ILE A 681 -11.18 -18.08 -25.95
N VAL A 682 -11.41 -17.99 -24.65
CA VAL A 682 -12.44 -17.16 -24.04
C VAL A 682 -11.79 -16.04 -23.21
N LYS A 683 -12.58 -15.25 -22.47
CA LYS A 683 -12.07 -14.09 -21.73
C LYS A 683 -10.97 -14.50 -20.76
N ASP A 684 -9.80 -13.90 -20.94
CA ASP A 684 -8.65 -14.07 -20.04
C ASP A 684 -9.02 -13.78 -18.59
N ILE A 685 -8.32 -14.45 -17.68
CA ILE A 685 -8.41 -14.19 -16.24
C ILE A 685 -8.03 -12.72 -15.99
N PRO A 686 -8.74 -11.98 -15.13
CA PRO A 686 -8.36 -10.63 -14.75
C PRO A 686 -6.90 -10.57 -14.27
N LYS A 687 -6.12 -9.61 -14.77
CA LYS A 687 -4.65 -9.55 -14.57
C LYS A 687 -4.25 -9.35 -13.11
N GLU A 688 -5.17 -8.88 -12.28
CA GLU A 688 -5.02 -8.73 -10.83
C GLU A 688 -5.08 -10.05 -10.06
N VAL A 689 -5.53 -11.14 -10.69
CA VAL A 689 -5.55 -12.47 -10.07
C VAL A 689 -4.11 -13.02 -10.04
N PRO A 690 -3.56 -13.32 -8.85
CA PRO A 690 -2.28 -14.00 -8.73
C PRO A 690 -2.40 -15.43 -9.24
N ILE A 691 -1.85 -15.72 -10.42
CA ILE A 691 -1.87 -17.07 -11.00
C ILE A 691 -0.69 -17.89 -10.47
N GLY A 692 -0.97 -19.12 -10.01
CA GLY A 692 0.03 -20.06 -9.48
C GLY A 692 -0.60 -21.32 -8.87
N MET A 693 0.17 -22.07 -8.06
CA MET A 693 -0.26 -23.36 -7.46
C MET A 693 -1.42 -23.23 -6.43
N THR A 694 -1.80 -22.00 -6.04
CA THR A 694 -2.82 -21.72 -5.03
C THR A 694 -4.22 -21.49 -5.61
N THR A 695 -4.39 -21.39 -6.93
CA THR A 695 -5.71 -21.23 -7.56
C THR A 695 -6.43 -22.57 -7.65
N LYS A 696 -7.72 -22.61 -7.30
CA LYS A 696 -8.60 -23.78 -7.36
C LYS A 696 -9.89 -23.43 -8.06
N MET A 697 -10.52 -24.42 -8.69
CA MET A 697 -11.65 -24.19 -9.58
C MET A 697 -12.72 -25.27 -9.46
N ALA A 698 -13.96 -24.82 -9.53
CA ALA A 698 -15.12 -25.68 -9.67
C ALA A 698 -16.17 -24.91 -10.48
N ALA A 699 -16.93 -25.63 -11.29
CA ALA A 699 -17.99 -25.07 -12.09
C ALA A 699 -19.31 -25.71 -11.69
N ASN A 700 -20.37 -24.93 -11.80
CA ASN A 700 -21.73 -25.46 -11.91
C ASN A 700 -22.19 -25.33 -13.37
N ASN A 701 -23.47 -25.60 -13.64
CA ASN A 701 -24.01 -25.60 -15.00
C ASN A 701 -23.95 -24.24 -15.73
N GLU A 702 -23.74 -23.11 -15.05
CA GLU A 702 -23.79 -21.77 -15.68
C GLU A 702 -22.53 -20.92 -15.44
N LYS A 703 -21.81 -21.18 -14.35
CA LYS A 703 -20.68 -20.38 -13.91
C LYS A 703 -19.49 -21.24 -13.52
N ILE A 704 -18.31 -20.69 -13.74
CA ILE A 704 -17.06 -21.23 -13.22
C ILE A 704 -16.60 -20.34 -12.07
N CYS A 705 -16.40 -20.92 -10.90
CA CYS A 705 -15.86 -20.24 -9.73
C CYS A 705 -14.35 -20.48 -9.69
N LEU A 706 -13.58 -19.42 -9.86
CA LEU A 706 -12.15 -19.40 -9.61
C LEU A 706 -11.92 -18.85 -8.22
N MET A 707 -11.28 -19.65 -7.36
CA MET A 707 -10.93 -19.25 -6.01
C MET A 707 -9.42 -19.26 -5.85
N TYR A 708 -8.87 -18.22 -5.24
CA TYR A 708 -7.45 -18.20 -4.86
C TYR A 708 -7.28 -17.63 -3.46
N SER A 709 -6.24 -18.10 -2.81
CA SER A 709 -5.81 -17.69 -1.49
C SER A 709 -4.78 -16.56 -1.63
N ASN A 710 -5.10 -15.35 -1.16
CA ASN A 710 -4.15 -14.23 -1.16
C ASN A 710 -3.11 -14.35 -0.05
N PHE A 711 -1.82 -14.37 -0.39
CA PHE A 711 -0.75 -14.43 0.60
C PHE A 711 -0.46 -13.04 1.16
N THR A 712 -0.78 -12.80 2.43
CA THR A 712 -0.30 -11.60 3.13
C THR A 712 1.01 -11.94 3.84
N ILE A 713 2.09 -11.23 3.46
CA ILE A 713 3.49 -11.45 3.89
C ILE A 713 3.66 -11.57 5.42
N TYR A 714 2.74 -11.01 6.19
CA TYR A 714 2.88 -10.90 7.64
C TYR A 714 2.17 -11.99 8.44
N ASN A 715 1.22 -12.77 7.88
CA ASN A 715 0.26 -13.47 8.74
C ASN A 715 -0.12 -14.92 8.40
N SER A 716 0.43 -15.55 7.37
CA SER A 716 0.08 -16.95 7.03
C SER A 716 -1.44 -17.22 6.97
N THR A 717 -2.26 -16.19 6.73
CA THR A 717 -3.72 -16.26 6.59
C THR A 717 -4.09 -15.76 5.21
N PHE A 718 -5.06 -16.46 4.60
CA PHE A 718 -5.38 -16.30 3.20
C PHE A 718 -6.84 -15.89 3.04
N ASN A 719 -7.08 -14.67 2.55
CA ASN A 719 -8.45 -14.31 2.17
C ASN A 719 -8.76 -14.98 0.82
N PRO A 720 -9.81 -15.84 0.74
CA PRO A 720 -10.22 -16.43 -0.51
C PRO A 720 -10.89 -15.34 -1.34
N VAL A 721 -10.37 -15.08 -2.53
CA VAL A 721 -11.06 -14.22 -3.48
C VAL A 721 -11.72 -15.13 -4.51
N ILE A 722 -13.01 -14.92 -4.76
CA ILE A 722 -13.74 -15.59 -5.85
C ILE A 722 -13.90 -14.66 -7.04
N TYR A 723 -13.61 -15.20 -8.21
CA TYR A 723 -14.09 -14.69 -9.48
C TYR A 723 -15.09 -15.69 -10.07
N GLU A 724 -16.27 -15.20 -10.44
CA GLU A 724 -17.23 -15.94 -11.23
C GLU A 724 -17.00 -15.64 -12.71
N TYR A 725 -16.72 -16.66 -13.52
CA TYR A 725 -16.80 -16.56 -14.97
C TYR A 725 -18.18 -17.02 -15.41
N ASN A 726 -18.92 -16.14 -16.07
CA ASN A 726 -20.20 -16.46 -16.67
C ASN A 726 -19.97 -17.00 -18.09
N MET A 727 -20.30 -18.29 -18.28
CA MET A 727 -20.05 -19.00 -19.53
C MET A 727 -20.93 -18.51 -20.68
N LYS A 728 -22.08 -17.87 -20.40
CA LYS A 728 -23.03 -17.39 -21.41
C LYS A 728 -22.65 -16.05 -22.03
N ASP A 729 -22.15 -15.12 -21.23
CA ASP A 729 -21.80 -13.76 -21.67
C ASP A 729 -20.28 -13.53 -21.78
N ASN A 730 -19.47 -14.55 -21.47
CA ASN A 730 -18.01 -14.50 -21.55
C ASN A 730 -17.40 -13.37 -20.69
N SER A 731 -17.90 -13.23 -19.46
CA SER A 731 -17.48 -12.17 -18.53
C SER A 731 -17.02 -12.71 -17.18
N TRP A 732 -16.09 -12.00 -16.55
CA TRP A 732 -15.64 -12.27 -15.18
C TRP A 732 -16.25 -11.25 -14.23
N THR A 733 -16.79 -11.71 -13.11
CA THR A 733 -17.28 -10.88 -12.01
C THR A 733 -16.55 -11.23 -10.72
N LYS A 734 -15.86 -10.26 -10.12
CA LYS A 734 -15.26 -10.42 -8.79
C LYS A 734 -16.36 -10.45 -7.74
N GLN A 735 -16.32 -11.42 -6.85
CA GLN A 735 -17.25 -11.53 -5.73
C GLN A 735 -16.53 -11.07 -4.47
N TYR A 736 -17.02 -10.00 -3.85
CA TYR A 736 -16.45 -9.39 -2.64
C TYR A 736 -17.12 -9.94 -1.40
N GLU A 737 -16.43 -10.77 -0.60
CA GLU A 737 -16.77 -10.96 0.81
C GLU A 737 -15.49 -11.21 1.63
N GLU A 738 -15.33 -10.47 2.73
CA GLU A 738 -14.20 -10.59 3.65
C GLU A 738 -14.33 -11.88 4.45
N GLN A 739 -13.61 -12.92 4.03
CA GLN A 739 -13.46 -14.12 4.85
C GLN A 739 -11.99 -14.37 5.09
N THR A 740 -11.55 -14.41 6.34
CA THR A 740 -10.26 -14.98 6.70
C THR A 740 -10.44 -16.49 6.81
N ILE A 741 -10.06 -17.22 5.76
CA ILE A 741 -9.81 -18.65 5.92
C ILE A 741 -8.32 -18.96 5.83
N GLU A 742 -7.97 -20.18 6.18
CA GLU A 742 -6.67 -20.74 5.91
C GLU A 742 -6.50 -20.96 4.39
N THR A 743 -5.32 -21.37 3.96
CA THR A 743 -5.10 -21.81 2.57
C THR A 743 -6.15 -22.84 2.16
N ILE A 744 -6.65 -22.76 0.94
CA ILE A 744 -7.58 -23.76 0.41
C ILE A 744 -6.81 -24.89 -0.26
N LYS A 745 -7.02 -26.12 0.23
CA LYS A 745 -6.38 -27.32 -0.30
C LYS A 745 -7.02 -27.79 -1.61
N ASP A 746 -8.35 -27.70 -1.69
CA ASP A 746 -9.15 -28.14 -2.84
C ASP A 746 -10.53 -27.48 -2.81
N ILE A 747 -11.20 -27.43 -3.97
CA ILE A 747 -12.59 -27.00 -4.08
C ILE A 747 -13.41 -27.95 -4.94
N LYS A 748 -14.67 -28.18 -4.57
CA LYS A 748 -15.55 -29.10 -5.28
C LYS A 748 -16.96 -28.59 -5.43
N GLU A 749 -17.54 -28.77 -6.61
CA GLU A 749 -18.97 -28.59 -6.81
C GLU A 749 -19.74 -29.82 -6.33
N CYS A 750 -20.83 -29.59 -5.61
CA CYS A 750 -21.80 -30.60 -5.21
C CYS A 750 -23.19 -29.94 -5.12
N ASN A 751 -24.19 -30.49 -5.82
CA ASN A 751 -25.58 -30.01 -5.82
C ASN A 751 -25.74 -28.50 -6.11
N GLY A 752 -24.99 -27.98 -7.08
CA GLY A 752 -25.03 -26.59 -7.53
C GLY A 752 -24.23 -25.61 -6.67
N LYS A 753 -23.63 -26.08 -5.58
CA LYS A 753 -22.85 -25.30 -4.62
C LYS A 753 -21.38 -25.67 -4.68
N ILE A 754 -20.50 -24.73 -4.35
CA ILE A 754 -19.06 -24.93 -4.31
C ILE A 754 -18.61 -25.07 -2.85
N TYR A 755 -17.80 -26.08 -2.56
CA TYR A 755 -17.27 -26.37 -1.24
C TYR A 755 -15.74 -26.24 -1.28
N ALA A 756 -15.20 -25.30 -0.53
CA ALA A 756 -13.76 -25.07 -0.42
C ALA A 756 -13.23 -25.60 0.91
N PHE A 757 -12.20 -26.44 0.84
CA PHE A 757 -11.64 -27.14 2.01
C PHE A 757 -10.36 -26.44 2.49
N ALA A 758 -10.34 -26.03 3.75
CA ALA A 758 -9.20 -25.40 4.40
C ALA A 758 -8.09 -26.42 4.69
N GLU A 759 -6.83 -26.03 4.47
CA GLU A 759 -5.65 -26.89 4.54
C GLU A 759 -5.33 -27.38 5.96
N LYS A 760 -5.33 -26.50 6.97
CA LYS A 760 -4.89 -26.83 8.34
C LYS A 760 -6.00 -27.24 9.31
N SER A 761 -7.24 -26.90 9.02
CA SER A 761 -8.36 -27.10 9.96
C SER A 761 -9.43 -28.04 9.43
N ASN A 762 -9.36 -28.44 8.15
CA ASN A 762 -10.43 -29.13 7.44
C ASN A 762 -11.78 -28.39 7.46
N ASN A 763 -11.79 -27.11 7.82
CA ASN A 763 -12.98 -26.27 7.75
C ASN A 763 -13.45 -26.15 6.31
N ILE A 764 -14.75 -25.93 6.15
CA ILE A 764 -15.38 -25.86 4.84
C ILE A 764 -16.01 -24.49 4.67
N LEU A 765 -15.67 -23.83 3.56
CA LEU A 765 -16.37 -22.66 3.09
C LEU A 765 -17.29 -23.07 1.94
N GLN A 766 -18.59 -23.07 2.21
CA GLN A 766 -19.61 -23.35 1.22
C GLN A 766 -19.99 -22.05 0.52
N TYR A 767 -20.04 -22.07 -0.80
CA TYR A 767 -20.42 -20.98 -1.67
C TYR A 767 -21.61 -21.39 -2.54
N ASP A 768 -22.67 -20.60 -2.51
CA ASP A 768 -23.89 -20.82 -3.28
C ASP A 768 -23.99 -19.79 -4.42
N PRO A 769 -23.53 -20.11 -5.64
CA PRO A 769 -23.55 -19.19 -6.78
C PRO A 769 -24.96 -18.81 -7.26
N ALA A 770 -26.00 -19.54 -6.83
CA ALA A 770 -27.39 -19.25 -7.19
C ALA A 770 -27.99 -18.13 -6.34
N VAL A 771 -27.48 -17.91 -5.12
CA VAL A 771 -27.90 -16.80 -4.26
C VAL A 771 -27.57 -15.49 -4.96
N GLN A 772 -28.59 -14.75 -5.35
CA GLN A 772 -28.43 -13.39 -5.83
C GLN A 772 -28.17 -12.50 -4.62
N VAL A 773 -26.90 -12.27 -4.30
CA VAL A 773 -26.56 -11.16 -3.43
C VAL A 773 -26.80 -9.90 -4.24
N THR A 774 -27.80 -9.09 -3.86
CA THR A 774 -27.75 -7.67 -4.19
C THR A 774 -26.52 -7.15 -3.46
N SER A 775 -25.40 -7.03 -4.17
CA SER A 775 -24.17 -6.50 -3.59
C SER A 775 -24.48 -5.09 -3.08
N ASN A 776 -24.60 -4.94 -1.76
CA ASN A 776 -24.53 -3.62 -1.13
C ASN A 776 -23.11 -3.04 -1.24
N ASN A 777 -22.14 -3.80 -1.76
CA ASN A 777 -20.91 -3.26 -2.33
C ASN A 777 -21.20 -2.61 -3.68
N VAL A 778 -22.03 -1.58 -3.60
CA VAL A 778 -22.16 -0.62 -4.66
C VAL A 778 -20.81 0.10 -4.72
N GLU A 779 -20.13 0.08 -5.88
CA GLU A 779 -18.86 0.79 -6.02
C GLU A 779 -19.02 2.23 -5.54
N LYS A 780 -18.07 2.73 -4.75
CA LYS A 780 -18.16 4.09 -4.19
C LYS A 780 -17.71 5.10 -5.24
N VAL A 781 -18.48 6.17 -5.40
CA VAL A 781 -18.16 7.28 -6.30
C VAL A 781 -16.87 7.95 -5.84
N GLY A 782 -16.01 8.32 -6.79
CA GLY A 782 -14.74 9.00 -6.57
C GLY A 782 -14.94 10.37 -5.91
N LEU A 783 -14.00 10.76 -5.06
CA LEU A 783 -14.04 12.04 -4.35
C LEU A 783 -14.08 13.22 -5.35
N PRO A 784 -14.97 14.20 -5.20
CA PRO A 784 -14.91 15.44 -5.97
C PRO A 784 -13.59 16.18 -5.67
N TYR A 785 -12.99 16.85 -6.65
CA TYR A 785 -11.76 17.64 -6.48
C TYR A 785 -11.86 18.99 -7.19
N PHE A 786 -11.12 19.98 -6.69
CA PHE A 786 -11.22 21.40 -7.08
C PHE A 786 -10.06 21.85 -7.98
N SER A 787 -10.31 22.79 -8.88
CA SER A 787 -9.29 23.33 -9.79
C SER A 787 -8.33 24.35 -9.15
N LEU A 788 -8.67 24.86 -7.96
CA LEU A 788 -7.89 25.83 -7.20
C LEU A 788 -7.77 25.34 -5.76
N LEU A 789 -6.58 25.45 -5.18
CA LEU A 789 -6.33 25.06 -3.79
C LEU A 789 -7.06 25.99 -2.82
N SER A 790 -7.48 25.46 -1.67
CA SER A 790 -8.02 26.29 -0.59
C SER A 790 -7.00 27.34 -0.14
N GLY A 791 -7.42 28.57 0.16
CA GLY A 791 -6.50 29.65 0.52
C GLY A 791 -7.13 31.05 0.55
N LYS A 792 -6.32 32.07 0.85
CA LYS A 792 -6.69 33.50 0.80
C LYS A 792 -6.32 34.08 -0.57
N TYR A 793 -7.24 34.82 -1.18
CA TYR A 793 -7.10 35.44 -2.49
C TYR A 793 -7.49 36.93 -2.41
N ASP A 794 -6.78 37.79 -3.14
CA ASP A 794 -7.01 39.24 -3.19
C ASP A 794 -8.20 39.62 -4.07
N THR A 795 -8.53 38.73 -4.99
CA THR A 795 -9.52 38.92 -6.03
C THR A 795 -10.43 37.71 -6.07
N GLU A 796 -11.62 37.94 -6.64
CA GLU A 796 -12.61 36.90 -6.87
C GLU A 796 -12.01 35.69 -7.61
N GLN A 797 -12.27 34.49 -7.10
CA GLN A 797 -11.78 33.24 -7.70
C GLN A 797 -12.89 32.50 -8.43
N THR A 798 -12.56 31.82 -9.53
CA THR A 798 -13.48 30.92 -10.22
C THR A 798 -12.99 29.49 -10.09
N ILE A 799 -13.71 28.67 -9.33
CA ILE A 799 -13.33 27.30 -9.04
C ILE A 799 -14.16 26.32 -9.88
N LYS A 800 -13.51 25.26 -10.38
CA LYS A 800 -14.17 24.15 -11.06
C LYS A 800 -14.08 22.90 -10.19
N ILE A 801 -15.17 22.14 -10.12
CA ILE A 801 -15.24 20.88 -9.38
C ILE A 801 -15.36 19.73 -10.39
N LYS A 802 -14.57 18.68 -10.18
CA LYS A 802 -14.58 17.47 -11.02
C LYS A 802 -14.71 16.24 -10.14
N CYS A 803 -15.10 15.12 -10.71
CA CYS A 803 -15.15 13.82 -10.07
C CYS A 803 -14.55 12.80 -11.03
N SER A 804 -13.72 11.88 -10.53
CA SER A 804 -13.11 10.81 -11.32
C SER A 804 -14.10 9.72 -11.73
N THR A 805 -15.26 9.64 -11.10
CA THR A 805 -16.33 8.74 -11.54
C THR A 805 -17.12 9.41 -12.65
N SER A 806 -16.87 8.98 -13.89
CA SER A 806 -17.60 9.44 -15.06
C SER A 806 -19.11 9.27 -14.89
N GLY A 807 -19.86 10.33 -15.21
CA GLY A 807 -21.31 10.40 -15.06
C GLY A 807 -21.81 10.59 -13.62
N ALA A 808 -20.93 10.81 -12.64
CA ALA A 808 -21.35 11.17 -11.29
C ALA A 808 -21.85 12.62 -11.23
N THR A 809 -22.95 12.82 -10.51
CA THR A 809 -23.52 14.14 -10.21
C THR A 809 -22.85 14.69 -8.97
N ILE A 810 -22.22 15.87 -9.07
CA ILE A 810 -21.60 16.52 -7.93
C ILE A 810 -22.63 17.42 -7.24
N ARG A 811 -22.75 17.28 -5.93
CA ARG A 811 -23.61 18.06 -5.04
C ARG A 811 -22.73 18.87 -4.12
N TYR A 812 -23.10 20.12 -3.83
CA TYR A 812 -22.28 21.01 -3.01
C TYR A 812 -23.09 21.95 -2.12
N THR A 813 -22.40 22.50 -1.14
CA THR A 813 -22.83 23.59 -0.25
C THR A 813 -21.72 24.62 -0.16
N THR A 814 -22.04 25.89 0.08
CA THR A 814 -21.08 27.01 0.15
C THR A 814 -21.01 27.66 1.54
N ASP A 815 -21.81 27.16 2.48
CA ASP A 815 -21.91 27.60 3.87
C ASP A 815 -21.15 26.69 4.84
N GLY A 816 -20.47 25.66 4.33
CA GLY A 816 -19.77 24.66 5.13
C GLY A 816 -20.66 23.57 5.73
N SER A 817 -21.96 23.50 5.40
CA SER A 817 -22.84 22.41 5.83
C SER A 817 -22.55 21.12 5.03
N THR A 818 -22.80 19.94 5.60
CA THR A 818 -22.56 18.66 4.89
C THR A 818 -23.55 18.50 3.72
N PRO A 819 -23.09 18.31 2.48
CA PRO A 819 -23.95 18.20 1.33
C PRO A 819 -24.64 16.84 1.30
N THR A 820 -25.88 16.81 0.81
CA THR A 820 -26.68 15.59 0.62
C THR A 820 -26.98 15.41 -0.87
N ILE A 821 -27.62 14.29 -1.22
CA ILE A 821 -28.10 14.07 -2.60
C ILE A 821 -29.08 15.14 -3.09
N ASN A 822 -29.68 15.89 -2.15
CA ASN A 822 -30.63 16.97 -2.42
C ASN A 822 -29.99 18.36 -2.40
N SER A 823 -28.70 18.47 -2.08
CA SER A 823 -27.96 19.74 -2.13
C SER A 823 -27.82 20.25 -3.57
N ASN A 824 -27.35 21.48 -3.71
CA ASN A 824 -27.20 22.13 -5.02
C ASN A 824 -26.31 21.28 -5.93
N GLU A 825 -26.77 21.08 -7.16
CA GLU A 825 -26.00 20.37 -8.18
C GLU A 825 -24.94 21.31 -8.76
N TYR A 826 -23.69 20.86 -8.80
CA TYR A 826 -22.64 21.58 -9.48
C TYR A 826 -22.78 21.37 -10.99
N LYS A 827 -23.12 22.44 -11.71
CA LYS A 827 -23.31 22.45 -13.17
C LYS A 827 -22.33 23.38 -13.88
N GLU A 828 -21.91 24.45 -13.20
CA GLU A 828 -21.06 25.49 -13.73
C GLU A 828 -20.01 25.88 -12.67
N PRO A 829 -18.86 26.46 -13.07
CA PRO A 829 -17.84 26.94 -12.13
C PRO A 829 -18.44 27.85 -11.04
N ILE A 830 -17.94 27.72 -9.81
CA ILE A 830 -18.40 28.53 -8.67
C ILE A 830 -17.49 29.75 -8.55
N THR A 831 -18.10 30.91 -8.49
CA THR A 831 -17.42 32.17 -8.20
C THR A 831 -17.34 32.39 -6.69
N ILE A 832 -16.14 32.70 -6.21
CA ILE A 832 -15.82 32.97 -4.81
C ILE A 832 -15.45 34.45 -4.70
N SER A 833 -16.40 35.27 -4.26
CA SER A 833 -16.24 36.71 -4.12
C SER A 833 -16.10 37.19 -2.66
N ALA A 834 -16.20 36.27 -1.70
CA ALA A 834 -16.09 36.48 -0.26
C ALA A 834 -15.59 35.18 0.40
N ASP A 835 -15.27 35.23 1.70
CA ASP A 835 -14.97 34.03 2.50
C ASP A 835 -16.06 32.96 2.34
N THR A 836 -15.69 31.81 1.78
CA THR A 836 -16.63 30.76 1.36
C THR A 836 -16.10 29.39 1.76
N LYS A 837 -16.96 28.57 2.37
CA LYS A 837 -16.65 27.18 2.75
C LYS A 837 -17.41 26.22 1.87
N ILE A 838 -16.71 25.49 1.01
CA ILE A 838 -17.36 24.60 0.06
C ILE A 838 -17.22 23.17 0.51
N ARG A 839 -18.33 22.46 0.63
CA ARG A 839 -18.35 21.00 0.79
C ARG A 839 -19.00 20.37 -0.42
N THR A 840 -18.54 19.19 -0.81
CA THR A 840 -18.98 18.47 -2.00
C THR A 840 -19.16 16.97 -1.74
N ILE A 841 -20.14 16.37 -2.40
CA ILE A 841 -20.34 14.93 -2.48
C ILE A 841 -20.70 14.58 -3.91
N ALA A 842 -20.12 13.55 -4.49
CA ALA A 842 -20.51 13.03 -5.78
C ALA A 842 -21.42 11.81 -5.60
N VAL A 843 -22.48 11.76 -6.40
CA VAL A 843 -23.52 10.75 -6.34
C VAL A 843 -23.73 10.16 -7.73
N LYS A 844 -23.90 8.84 -7.83
CA LYS A 844 -24.22 8.17 -9.09
C LYS A 844 -25.23 7.06 -8.79
N PRO A 845 -26.35 6.97 -9.52
CA PRO A 845 -27.31 5.91 -9.32
C PRO A 845 -26.65 4.53 -9.43
N GLY A 846 -26.93 3.65 -8.46
CA GLY A 846 -26.29 2.33 -8.41
C GLY A 846 -24.80 2.37 -8.05
N MET A 847 -24.34 3.40 -7.31
CA MET A 847 -23.05 3.51 -6.64
C MET A 847 -23.23 4.06 -5.20
N GLU A 848 -22.31 3.75 -4.27
CA GLU A 848 -22.29 4.40 -2.96
C GLU A 848 -21.78 5.82 -3.15
N ASN A 849 -22.39 6.82 -2.48
CA ASN A 849 -21.95 8.20 -2.62
C ASN A 849 -20.48 8.35 -2.22
N SER A 850 -19.78 9.31 -2.85
CA SER A 850 -18.40 9.61 -2.48
C SER A 850 -18.30 10.02 -1.02
N TYR A 851 -17.08 10.01 -0.48
CA TYR A 851 -16.84 10.79 0.73
C TYR A 851 -17.09 12.28 0.46
N VAL A 852 -17.31 13.04 1.53
CA VAL A 852 -17.52 14.48 1.44
C VAL A 852 -16.14 15.15 1.35
N ASN A 853 -15.85 15.85 0.24
CA ASN A 853 -14.66 16.72 0.16
C ASN A 853 -15.02 18.14 0.58
N PHE A 854 -14.09 18.88 1.18
CA PHE A 854 -14.30 20.28 1.53
C PHE A 854 -13.05 21.15 1.40
N VAL A 855 -13.29 22.42 1.13
CA VAL A 855 -12.28 23.46 0.93
C VAL A 855 -12.77 24.79 1.49
N ASP A 856 -11.85 25.57 2.05
CA ASP A 856 -12.11 26.90 2.58
C ASP A 856 -11.37 27.96 1.75
N TYR A 857 -12.11 28.93 1.22
CA TYR A 857 -11.55 30.07 0.49
C TYR A 857 -11.79 31.35 1.27
N LYS A 858 -10.80 32.26 1.30
CA LYS A 858 -10.92 33.59 1.89
C LYS A 858 -10.70 34.66 0.83
N ILE A 859 -11.53 35.70 0.79
CA ILE A 859 -11.36 36.82 -0.16
C ILE A 859 -11.14 38.10 0.63
N GLY A 860 -10.02 38.77 0.38
CA GLY A 860 -9.69 40.04 1.01
C GLY A 860 -8.31 40.51 0.62
N GLU A 861 -8.01 41.79 0.88
CA GLU A 861 -6.75 42.43 0.49
C GLU A 861 -5.53 41.55 0.86
N ILE A 862 -4.71 41.26 -0.15
CA ILE A 862 -3.37 40.71 0.02
C ILE A 862 -2.42 41.88 -0.08
N LEU A 863 -1.54 42.01 0.91
CA LEU A 863 -0.51 43.03 0.94
C LEU A 863 0.45 42.84 -0.24
N GLN A 864 0.55 43.84 -1.12
CA GLN A 864 1.39 43.75 -2.32
C GLN A 864 2.88 43.83 -1.99
N ALA A 865 3.68 43.08 -2.74
CA ALA A 865 5.12 43.12 -2.61
C ALA A 865 5.69 44.51 -3.02
N PRO A 866 6.82 44.95 -2.43
CA PRO A 866 7.48 46.19 -2.82
C PRO A 866 7.87 46.20 -4.30
N VAL A 867 7.63 47.31 -5.00
CA VAL A 867 8.01 47.47 -6.40
C VAL A 867 9.43 48.03 -6.50
N PHE A 868 10.27 47.38 -7.28
CA PHE A 868 11.60 47.86 -7.64
C PHE A 868 11.53 48.82 -8.82
N THR A 869 12.13 50.01 -8.68
CA THR A 869 12.16 51.00 -9.77
C THR A 869 13.15 50.66 -10.87
N LEU A 870 14.10 49.77 -10.58
CA LEU A 870 15.03 49.26 -11.56
C LEU A 870 14.57 47.86 -11.97
N SER A 871 14.39 47.63 -13.27
CA SER A 871 14.03 46.33 -13.78
C SER A 871 15.15 45.32 -13.56
N ASP A 872 14.78 44.05 -13.46
CA ASP A 872 15.73 42.95 -13.42
C ASP A 872 16.65 42.93 -14.67
N GLY A 873 17.92 42.50 -14.53
CA GLY A 873 18.81 42.33 -15.68
C GLY A 873 20.25 42.82 -15.54
N SER A 874 20.95 42.91 -16.68
CA SER A 874 22.39 43.23 -16.76
C SER A 874 22.67 44.70 -17.11
N TYR A 875 23.56 45.32 -16.36
CA TYR A 875 23.98 46.71 -16.47
C TYR A 875 25.50 46.79 -16.72
N ARG A 876 25.95 47.88 -17.37
CA ARG A 876 27.37 48.12 -17.69
C ARG A 876 28.10 48.95 -16.63
N GLU A 877 27.38 49.52 -15.67
CA GLU A 877 27.87 50.35 -14.57
C GLU A 877 26.88 50.23 -13.40
N GLY A 878 27.30 50.56 -12.18
CA GLY A 878 26.45 50.50 -11.00
C GLY A 878 25.19 51.39 -11.13
N LYS A 879 24.04 50.89 -10.65
CA LYS A 879 22.75 51.60 -10.74
C LYS A 879 22.12 51.80 -9.37
N LYS A 880 21.36 52.88 -9.24
CA LYS A 880 20.58 53.19 -8.04
C LYS A 880 19.23 52.48 -8.11
N LEU A 881 18.96 51.61 -7.14
CA LEU A 881 17.68 50.94 -6.97
C LEU A 881 16.86 51.65 -5.90
N THR A 882 15.59 51.95 -6.22
CA THR A 882 14.61 52.37 -5.23
C THR A 882 13.48 51.35 -5.12
N MET A 883 12.92 51.22 -3.91
CA MET A 883 11.82 50.33 -3.61
C MET A 883 10.64 51.17 -3.15
N THR A 884 9.47 50.92 -3.71
CA THR A 884 8.26 51.63 -3.33
C THR A 884 7.17 50.64 -3.01
N SER A 885 6.51 50.80 -1.88
CA SER A 885 5.25 50.12 -1.62
C SER A 885 4.14 50.90 -2.30
N LEU A 886 3.21 50.18 -2.92
CA LEU A 886 2.00 50.77 -3.51
C LEU A 886 0.96 51.14 -2.46
N GLU A 887 1.10 50.62 -1.23
CA GLU A 887 0.15 50.81 -0.13
C GLU A 887 0.69 51.78 0.94
N PRO A 888 -0.13 52.72 1.45
CA PRO A 888 0.28 53.62 2.53
C PRO A 888 0.43 52.85 3.86
N TYR A 889 1.32 53.34 4.73
CA TYR A 889 1.57 52.80 6.08
C TYR A 889 2.22 51.41 6.14
N THR A 890 3.06 51.08 5.15
CA THR A 890 3.87 49.85 5.15
C THR A 890 5.35 50.15 5.35
N SER A 891 6.05 49.39 6.19
CA SER A 891 7.52 49.38 6.20
C SER A 891 8.04 48.36 5.18
N ILE A 892 9.13 48.68 4.50
CA ILE A 892 9.78 47.75 3.57
C ILE A 892 11.01 47.18 4.25
N LYS A 893 11.10 45.85 4.28
CA LYS A 893 12.30 45.12 4.71
C LYS A 893 12.98 44.54 3.50
N TYR A 894 14.30 44.56 3.46
CA TYR A 894 15.03 44.06 2.30
C TYR A 894 16.33 43.35 2.66
N THR A 895 16.85 42.59 1.69
CA THR A 895 18.19 42.02 1.70
C THR A 895 18.81 42.24 0.31
N THR A 896 20.14 42.28 0.23
CA THR A 896 20.89 42.46 -1.03
C THR A 896 21.71 41.24 -1.43
N TYR A 897 21.61 40.15 -0.66
CA TYR A 897 22.37 38.92 -0.90
C TYR A 897 21.46 37.73 -1.21
N GLY A 898 20.18 38.00 -1.53
CA GLY A 898 19.21 36.98 -1.94
C GLY A 898 18.52 36.21 -0.81
N SER A 899 18.79 36.49 0.47
CA SER A 899 18.02 35.93 1.60
C SER A 899 16.60 36.54 1.67
N ILE A 900 15.60 35.80 2.14
CA ILE A 900 14.23 36.34 2.23
C ILE A 900 14.14 37.31 3.43
N PRO A 901 13.79 38.59 3.23
CA PRO A 901 13.65 39.51 4.35
C PRO A 901 12.50 39.11 5.26
N THR A 902 12.72 39.24 6.57
CA THR A 902 11.74 38.99 7.64
C THR A 902 11.40 40.29 8.36
N VAL A 903 10.48 40.24 9.33
CA VAL A 903 10.11 41.40 10.15
C VAL A 903 11.28 42.03 10.93
N THR A 904 12.38 41.29 11.09
CA THR A 904 13.61 41.77 11.76
C THR A 904 14.71 42.20 10.79
N SER A 905 14.53 42.03 9.47
CA SER A 905 15.51 42.46 8.47
C SER A 905 15.65 43.98 8.40
N ASP A 906 16.65 44.44 7.64
CA ASP A 906 16.97 45.86 7.52
C ASP A 906 15.81 46.65 6.91
N ASP A 907 15.50 47.79 7.55
CA ASP A 907 14.53 48.74 7.02
C ASP A 907 15.09 49.42 5.78
N TYR A 908 14.29 49.45 4.72
CA TYR A 908 14.54 50.32 3.58
C TYR A 908 14.29 51.78 3.96
N LYS A 909 15.37 52.55 4.18
CA LYS A 909 15.32 53.96 4.58
C LYS A 909 15.61 54.94 3.45
N GLY A 910 15.92 54.43 2.25
CA GLY A 910 16.25 55.24 1.09
C GLY A 910 16.94 54.41 0.01
N PRO A 911 17.21 55.01 -1.17
CA PRO A 911 17.79 54.32 -2.31
C PRO A 911 19.07 53.55 -1.99
N ILE A 912 19.22 52.36 -2.58
CA ILE A 912 20.43 51.53 -2.45
C ILE A 912 21.19 51.47 -3.77
N TYR A 913 22.51 51.34 -3.69
CA TYR A 913 23.38 51.23 -4.86
C TYR A 913 23.68 49.77 -5.18
N ILE A 914 23.40 49.37 -6.42
CA ILE A 914 23.70 48.04 -6.93
C ILE A 914 25.07 48.09 -7.61
N ILE A 915 26.03 47.37 -7.05
CA ILE A 915 27.41 47.24 -7.54
C ILE A 915 27.72 45.75 -7.57
N GLY A 916 28.25 45.25 -8.70
CA GLY A 916 28.46 43.82 -8.91
C GLY A 916 27.15 43.03 -9.09
N ASN A 917 27.22 41.70 -8.98
CA ASN A 917 26.08 40.80 -9.12
C ASN A 917 25.33 40.69 -7.77
N VAL A 918 24.09 41.17 -7.70
CA VAL A 918 23.34 41.37 -6.44
C VAL A 918 21.89 40.92 -6.62
N ILE A 919 21.39 40.07 -5.72
CA ILE A 919 19.96 39.71 -5.64
C ILE A 919 19.32 40.55 -4.54
N VAL A 920 18.39 41.41 -4.91
CA VAL A 920 17.63 42.21 -3.95
C VAL A 920 16.27 41.56 -3.75
N LYS A 921 15.98 41.18 -2.51
CA LYS A 921 14.65 40.72 -2.08
C LYS A 921 14.05 41.73 -1.13
N ALA A 922 12.74 41.95 -1.21
CA ALA A 922 12.01 42.88 -0.35
C ALA A 922 10.62 42.37 0.03
N ILE A 923 10.18 42.64 1.25
CA ILE A 923 8.80 42.47 1.71
C ILE A 923 8.26 43.79 2.22
N ALA A 924 6.94 43.98 2.11
CA ALA A 924 6.20 45.03 2.78
C ALA A 924 5.56 44.44 4.04
N ILE A 925 5.54 45.23 5.12
CA ILE A 925 4.88 44.90 6.37
C ILE A 925 3.89 46.02 6.67
N ARG A 926 2.62 45.66 6.81
CA ARG A 926 1.56 46.61 7.17
C ARG A 926 1.43 46.71 8.69
N ASN A 927 0.91 47.84 9.18
CA ASN A 927 0.83 48.15 10.62
C ASN A 927 0.06 47.13 11.48
N ASP A 928 -0.78 46.29 10.87
CA ASP A 928 -1.51 45.19 11.52
C ASP A 928 -0.69 43.89 11.62
N GLY A 929 0.54 43.88 11.10
CA GLY A 929 1.45 42.74 11.10
C GLY A 929 1.32 41.82 9.88
N GLU A 930 0.45 42.15 8.90
CA GLU A 930 0.38 41.40 7.65
C GLU A 930 1.66 41.62 6.81
N VAL A 931 2.15 40.55 6.17
CA VAL A 931 3.41 40.54 5.40
C VAL A 931 3.09 40.19 3.95
N SER A 932 3.70 40.92 3.01
CA SER A 932 3.49 40.70 1.57
C SER A 932 4.16 39.42 1.08
N SER A 933 3.87 39.02 -0.16
CA SER A 933 4.78 38.18 -0.92
C SER A 933 6.14 38.87 -1.13
N VAL A 934 7.19 38.11 -1.45
CA VAL A 934 8.54 38.64 -1.62
C VAL A 934 8.70 39.20 -3.04
N ALA A 935 9.10 40.46 -3.17
CA ALA A 935 9.62 40.99 -4.43
C ALA A 935 11.09 40.62 -4.57
N SER A 936 11.51 40.14 -5.74
CA SER A 936 12.88 39.67 -5.97
C SER A 936 13.36 40.06 -7.36
N ASN A 937 14.50 40.75 -7.45
CA ASN A 937 15.19 41.06 -8.70
C ASN A 937 16.68 40.71 -8.57
N PHE A 938 17.28 40.29 -9.68
CA PHE A 938 18.69 39.95 -9.81
C PHE A 938 19.44 40.86 -10.80
N TYR A 939 20.27 41.72 -10.24
CA TYR A 939 21.04 42.66 -11.03
C TYR A 939 22.43 42.10 -11.31
N LYS A 940 22.85 42.09 -12.58
CA LYS A 940 24.25 41.82 -12.96
C LYS A 940 24.93 43.10 -13.39
N VAL A 941 26.16 43.36 -12.95
CA VAL A 941 26.95 44.52 -13.43
C VAL A 941 28.24 43.99 -14.05
N LYS A 942 28.39 44.12 -15.38
CA LYS A 942 29.61 43.69 -16.09
C LYS A 942 30.73 44.72 -15.91
N SER A 943 31.88 44.31 -15.36
CA SER A 943 33.09 45.15 -15.26
C SER A 943 33.64 45.49 -16.65
N VAL A 944 34.03 46.75 -16.83
CA VAL A 944 34.74 47.26 -18.02
C VAL A 944 36.22 46.88 -17.89
N ILE A 945 36.88 46.51 -18.99
CA ILE A 945 38.32 46.16 -18.95
C ILE A 945 39.11 47.37 -18.42
N GLY A 946 39.89 47.16 -17.36
CA GLY A 946 40.63 48.20 -16.63
C GLY A 946 39.87 48.85 -15.45
N ASP A 947 38.57 48.61 -15.28
CA ASP A 947 37.75 49.09 -14.15
C ASP A 947 37.66 48.02 -13.06
N LEU A 948 38.50 48.17 -12.05
CA LEU A 948 38.77 47.20 -10.99
C LEU A 948 37.98 47.48 -9.71
N ASN A 949 37.37 48.67 -9.63
CA ASN A 949 36.49 49.07 -8.53
C ASN A 949 34.99 49.04 -8.90
N ALA A 950 34.67 48.69 -10.16
CA ALA A 950 33.33 48.58 -10.73
C ALA A 950 32.53 49.90 -10.76
N ASP A 951 33.22 51.05 -10.79
CA ASP A 951 32.58 52.37 -10.82
C ASP A 951 32.18 52.83 -12.24
N GLY A 952 32.52 52.03 -13.25
CA GLY A 952 32.24 52.27 -14.66
C GLY A 952 33.31 53.10 -15.38
N LYS A 953 34.41 53.47 -14.70
CA LYS A 953 35.49 54.29 -15.27
C LYS A 953 36.87 53.76 -14.89
N VAL A 954 37.79 53.82 -15.83
CA VAL A 954 39.20 53.54 -15.56
C VAL A 954 39.89 54.81 -15.06
N THR A 955 40.19 54.86 -13.77
CA THR A 955 40.71 56.05 -13.08
C THR A 955 41.96 55.74 -12.26
N ALA A 956 42.49 56.76 -11.57
CA ALA A 956 43.62 56.57 -10.65
C ALA A 956 43.32 55.59 -9.50
N MET A 957 42.03 55.35 -9.17
CA MET A 957 41.64 54.36 -8.16
C MET A 957 41.86 52.93 -8.65
N ASP A 958 41.61 52.65 -9.93
CA ASP A 958 41.89 51.35 -10.54
C ASP A 958 43.38 51.09 -10.68
N LEU A 959 44.13 52.15 -11.01
CA LEU A 959 45.60 52.10 -10.99
C LEU A 959 46.15 51.80 -9.59
N LEU A 960 45.48 52.29 -8.53
CA LEU A 960 45.83 51.96 -7.16
C LEU A 960 45.46 50.52 -6.79
N ALA A 961 44.29 50.05 -7.22
CA ALA A 961 43.83 48.68 -7.01
C ALA A 961 44.79 47.67 -7.67
N ILE A 962 45.12 47.85 -8.96
CA ILE A 962 46.06 46.97 -9.67
C ILE A 962 47.47 47.03 -9.07
N SER A 963 47.90 48.20 -8.59
CA SER A 963 49.20 48.36 -7.91
C SER A 963 49.24 47.63 -6.56
N THR A 964 48.12 47.62 -5.84
CA THR A 964 48.02 46.93 -4.55
C THR A 964 48.10 45.42 -4.76
N TYR A 965 47.34 44.90 -5.74
CA TYR A 965 47.37 43.49 -6.12
C TYR A 965 48.74 42.98 -6.56
N ILE A 966 49.49 43.75 -7.36
CA ILE A 966 50.83 43.35 -7.81
C ILE A 966 51.81 43.23 -6.62
N ASN A 967 51.65 44.07 -5.59
CA ASN A 967 52.49 44.03 -4.40
C ASN A 967 52.02 43.00 -3.37
N ASP A 968 50.72 42.71 -3.33
CA ASP A 968 50.09 41.72 -2.47
C ASP A 968 49.01 40.94 -3.25
N PRO A 969 49.35 39.76 -3.79
CA PRO A 969 48.41 38.93 -4.56
C PRO A 969 47.21 38.41 -3.75
N SER A 970 47.16 38.62 -2.43
CA SER A 970 45.98 38.31 -1.60
C SER A 970 44.92 39.41 -1.59
N TYR A 971 45.20 40.55 -2.24
CA TYR A 971 44.25 41.65 -2.39
C TYR A 971 43.07 41.25 -3.29
N ASN A 972 41.85 41.26 -2.74
CA ASN A 972 40.64 40.99 -3.51
C ASN A 972 40.13 42.27 -4.18
N PHE A 973 39.97 42.22 -5.50
CA PHE A 973 39.30 43.27 -6.26
C PHE A 973 37.79 43.29 -5.97
N LEU A 974 37.14 44.42 -6.27
CA LEU A 974 35.68 44.58 -6.09
C LEU A 974 34.86 44.04 -7.29
N ILE A 975 35.52 43.31 -8.18
CA ILE A 975 34.94 42.67 -9.37
C ILE A 975 35.12 41.15 -9.28
N GLU A 976 34.14 40.40 -9.80
CA GLU A 976 34.06 38.94 -9.65
C GLU A 976 35.09 38.20 -10.52
N ASP A 977 35.32 38.68 -11.75
CA ASP A 977 36.35 38.17 -12.66
C ASP A 977 37.48 39.20 -12.77
N TYR A 978 38.39 39.15 -11.80
CA TYR A 978 39.50 40.07 -11.75
C TYR A 978 40.51 39.86 -12.89
N LEU A 979 40.56 38.67 -13.48
CA LEU A 979 41.30 38.45 -14.72
C LEU A 979 40.59 39.13 -15.89
N TRP A 980 39.26 39.09 -15.97
CA TRP A 980 38.51 39.83 -16.99
C TRP A 980 38.82 41.34 -16.94
N GLY A 981 38.75 41.96 -15.76
CA GLY A 981 38.99 43.41 -15.60
C GLY A 981 40.45 43.84 -15.46
N GLY A 982 41.33 43.01 -14.90
CA GLY A 982 42.68 43.39 -14.49
C GLY A 982 43.82 42.92 -15.38
N ASP A 983 43.64 41.81 -16.11
CA ASP A 983 44.52 41.44 -17.22
C ASP A 983 44.01 42.22 -18.43
N VAL A 984 44.63 43.37 -18.71
CA VAL A 984 44.16 44.29 -19.76
C VAL A 984 44.88 44.07 -21.09
N ASN A 985 45.97 43.28 -21.11
CA ASN A 985 46.67 42.90 -22.34
C ASN A 985 46.21 41.53 -22.91
N GLY A 986 45.50 40.72 -22.13
CA GLY A 986 44.96 39.41 -22.49
C GLY A 986 45.96 38.26 -22.36
N ASP A 987 47.05 38.42 -21.61
CA ASP A 987 48.10 37.41 -21.48
C ASP A 987 47.84 36.36 -20.39
N GLY A 988 46.74 36.52 -19.64
CA GLY A 988 46.31 35.63 -18.57
C GLY A 988 46.95 35.92 -17.21
N LEU A 989 47.73 37.00 -17.07
CA LEU A 989 48.36 37.44 -15.83
C LEU A 989 48.00 38.90 -15.54
N ILE A 990 48.00 39.28 -14.26
CA ILE A 990 47.91 40.69 -13.84
C ILE A 990 49.27 41.10 -13.32
N ASN A 991 49.98 41.91 -14.09
CA ASN A 991 51.37 42.22 -13.82
C ASN A 991 51.71 43.70 -14.10
N THR A 992 53.00 44.03 -14.08
CA THR A 992 53.47 45.42 -14.25
C THR A 992 53.14 45.99 -15.64
N GLU A 993 52.98 45.14 -16.66
CA GLU A 993 52.57 45.53 -18.01
C GLU A 993 51.11 46.01 -18.01
N ASP A 994 50.19 45.29 -17.35
CA ASP A 994 48.79 45.71 -17.20
C ASP A 994 48.66 47.04 -16.46
N LYS A 995 49.39 47.18 -15.36
CA LYS A 995 49.47 48.45 -14.63
C LYS A 995 49.95 49.61 -15.52
N THR A 996 50.91 49.34 -16.39
CA THR A 996 51.45 50.34 -17.33
C THR A 996 50.40 50.72 -18.38
N LEU A 997 49.64 49.75 -18.87
CA LEU A 997 48.54 49.98 -19.81
C LEU A 997 47.41 50.77 -19.16
N VAL A 998 47.00 50.44 -17.93
CA VAL A 998 45.99 51.21 -17.16
C VAL A 998 46.46 52.66 -16.98
N LEU A 999 47.74 52.88 -16.63
CA LEU A 999 48.31 54.23 -16.53
C LEU A 999 48.31 54.97 -17.88
N ASN A 1000 48.63 54.30 -18.98
CA ASN A 1000 48.64 54.89 -20.32
C ASN A 1000 47.22 55.24 -20.79
N TYR A 1001 46.22 54.44 -20.44
CA TYR A 1001 44.81 54.72 -20.70
C TYR A 1001 44.36 55.97 -19.93
N ILE A 1002 44.66 56.07 -18.63
CA ILE A 1002 44.34 57.24 -17.80
C ILE A 1002 45.01 58.52 -18.33
N LYS A 1003 46.24 58.41 -18.85
CA LYS A 1003 46.98 59.53 -19.47
C LYS A 1003 46.49 59.88 -20.89
N GLY A 1004 45.57 59.12 -21.46
CA GLY A 1004 45.08 59.29 -22.83
C GLY A 1004 46.10 58.94 -23.92
N ILE A 1005 47.14 58.17 -23.59
CA ILE A 1005 48.15 57.70 -24.55
C ILE A 1005 47.57 56.57 -25.42
N ILE A 1006 46.72 55.74 -24.82
CA ILE A 1006 45.90 54.75 -25.52
C ILE A 1006 44.43 55.05 -25.25
N THR A 1007 43.56 54.77 -26.23
CA THR A 1007 42.11 54.98 -26.12
C THR A 1007 41.34 53.67 -25.88
N SER A 1008 42.03 52.53 -25.92
CA SER A 1008 41.51 51.19 -25.72
C SER A 1008 42.62 50.25 -25.27
N PHE A 1009 42.28 49.21 -24.53
CA PHE A 1009 43.21 48.17 -24.10
C PHE A 1009 43.46 47.10 -25.18
N PRO A 1010 44.64 46.46 -25.20
CA PRO A 1010 44.93 45.39 -26.16
C PRO A 1010 43.96 44.21 -26.09
N LYS A 1011 43.52 43.82 -24.89
CA LYS A 1011 42.51 42.77 -24.71
C LYS A 1011 41.16 43.13 -25.34
N GLU A 1012 40.76 44.40 -25.27
CA GLU A 1012 39.52 44.85 -25.94
C GLU A 1012 39.62 44.65 -27.45
N GLN A 1013 40.79 44.89 -28.04
CA GLN A 1013 41.03 44.66 -29.47
C GLN A 1013 41.04 43.17 -29.84
N GLN A 1014 41.66 42.32 -29.02
CA GLN A 1014 41.66 40.86 -29.22
C GLN A 1014 40.26 40.26 -29.19
N LEU A 1015 39.37 40.82 -28.36
CA LEU A 1015 37.99 40.37 -28.20
C LEU A 1015 37.00 41.04 -29.17
N GLY A 1016 37.48 41.94 -30.04
CA GLY A 1016 36.63 42.67 -31.00
C GLY A 1016 35.64 43.63 -30.34
N LEU A 1017 36.01 44.20 -29.19
CA LEU A 1017 35.16 45.10 -28.38
C LEU A 1017 35.37 46.59 -28.74
N VAL A 1018 36.31 46.91 -29.64
CA VAL A 1018 36.67 48.27 -30.08
C VAL A 1018 36.63 48.38 -31.59
#